data_AF-A0A8I0SKI5-F1
#
_entry.id   AF-A0A8I0SKI5-F1
#
_cell.length_a   1.000
_cell.length_b   1.000
_cell.length_c   1.000
_cell.angle_alpha   90.00
_cell.angle_beta   90.00
_cell.angle_gamma   90.00
#
_symmetry.space_group_name_H-M   'P 1'
#
loop_
_entity.id
_entity.type
_entity.pdbx_description
1 polymer ?
#
loop_
_entity_poly.entity_id
_entity_poly.type
_entity_poly.pdbx_seq_one_letter_code
_entity_poly.pdbx_strand_id
1 'polypeptide(L)'
;MSQNIKAPKKLIEVALPLDDINVAAAREKSIRHGHPSTLHLWWARRPLAAARAVLFAQMVNDPGGDRGYYSGKTKAQADAEREELFQIIRELVLWENTNNEEVLNKARAAIRKSWRETCELNKGQPGFDPEKLPAFHDPFAGGGAIPLEAQRLGLEAYASDLNPVAVLINKAMIEIPPKFAGRKPVGPIPESEKQVRMESDWPGATGLAEDVRRYGHWMREEAFKRIGHLYPKVEITDEMAKERPDLKRLVGQKLTVIAWLWARTVKSPNPAFSHADVPLASSFVLSTKKGKEAYVEPVVDGDQYRFRVGVGNPANFDALKSGTKLSRGANFRCVLSSSPINPKHIYSESQSGRMSARLMAVVAEGQRGRIYLSPTEEIEAIARQAEPSWKPTVDMPENPRWFSPPMYGMKSFGNLFTPRQLVALTTFSDLVQEAREKVIADAKAAGMADDGQGVDADGTGATAYGDAVAVYLAFAVDRLSMTGNSLVRWNGVGEKAQHCFGRQALPMLWDYAEPNFFATATGSITAAIKMTENPLPWMPTQKIGLVYQRDAATQTLSIGKLVSTDPPYYDNIGYADLSDFFYVWLRHSLKPVFPGLFSTLAVPKTEELVATPYRHGSKEKADAFFLSGMTLAIHNLAKHSHGGFPVTIYYAFKQAETKDSGTSSTGWETFIEAVIQAGFGITGTWPMRTEMKTRQISMGTNALASSIILVCRKRDKSANSISRRDFQRELRDTLPESLETMIG
;
A
#
# COMPACT_ATOMS: atom_id res chain seq x y z
N MET A 1 -5.04 43.29 4.74
CA MET A 1 -4.08 43.70 5.78
C MET A 1 -3.54 42.43 6.42
N SER A 2 -2.25 42.12 6.34
CA SER A 2 -1.70 40.95 7.06
C SER A 2 -1.62 41.30 8.54
N GLN A 3 -2.59 40.83 9.32
CA GLN A 3 -2.56 40.96 10.77
C GLN A 3 -1.38 40.15 11.30
N ASN A 4 -0.57 40.76 12.18
CA ASN A 4 0.65 40.16 12.71
C ASN A 4 0.28 39.04 13.70
N ILE A 5 0.30 37.78 13.23
CA ILE A 5 -0.02 36.60 14.04
C ILE A 5 1.15 36.30 15.00
N LYS A 6 0.84 36.21 16.29
CA LYS A 6 1.79 35.81 17.34
C LYS A 6 1.69 34.32 17.59
N ALA A 7 2.65 33.53 17.12
CA ALA A 7 2.63 32.08 17.28
C ALA A 7 3.85 31.63 18.07
N PRO A 8 3.67 31.06 19.29
CA PRO A 8 4.76 30.45 20.03
C PRO A 8 5.46 29.38 19.19
N LYS A 9 6.76 29.17 19.45
CA LYS A 9 7.45 27.96 18.99
C LYS A 9 6.67 26.71 19.39
N LYS A 10 6.50 25.80 18.44
CA LYS A 10 5.91 24.48 18.68
C LYS A 10 7.00 23.49 19.08
N LEU A 11 6.61 22.40 19.75
CA LEU A 11 7.57 21.38 20.18
C LEU A 11 8.37 20.80 19.00
N ILE A 12 7.70 20.62 17.85
CA ILE A 12 8.34 20.18 16.59
C ILE A 12 9.44 21.14 16.09
N GLU A 13 9.51 22.38 16.57
CA GLU A 13 10.54 23.35 16.17
C GLU A 13 11.75 23.35 17.11
N VAL A 14 11.69 22.57 18.20
CA VAL A 14 12.70 22.62 19.28
C VAL A 14 13.30 21.24 19.54
N ALA A 15 12.48 20.24 19.86
CA ALA A 15 12.98 18.93 20.26
C ALA A 15 11.96 17.79 20.09
N LEU A 16 12.45 16.58 19.88
CA LEU A 16 11.65 15.35 19.76
C LEU A 16 12.40 14.16 20.38
N PRO A 17 11.68 13.19 20.99
CA PRO A 17 12.28 11.91 21.43
C PRO A 17 12.47 10.98 20.23
N LEU A 18 13.43 11.30 19.35
CA LEU A 18 13.60 10.62 18.05
C LEU A 18 13.85 9.12 18.16
N ASP A 19 14.61 8.67 19.17
CA ASP A 19 14.93 7.26 19.34
C ASP A 19 13.67 6.43 19.62
N ASP A 20 12.82 6.90 20.52
CA ASP A 20 11.54 6.25 20.83
C ASP A 20 10.64 6.18 19.59
N ILE A 21 10.52 7.29 18.86
CA ILE A 21 9.69 7.33 17.64
C ILE A 21 10.25 6.39 16.56
N ASN A 22 11.57 6.36 16.39
CA ASN A 22 12.24 5.53 15.39
C ASN A 22 12.13 4.03 15.71
N VAL A 23 12.25 3.65 16.99
CA VAL A 23 12.05 2.27 17.47
C VAL A 23 10.62 1.82 17.20
N ALA A 24 9.64 2.65 17.55
CA ALA A 24 8.22 2.35 17.31
C ALA A 24 7.89 2.24 15.81
N ALA A 25 8.35 3.19 15.00
CA ALA A 25 8.13 3.20 13.55
C ALA A 25 8.79 2.00 12.84
N ALA A 26 9.90 1.49 13.35
CA ALA A 26 10.52 0.27 12.84
C ALA A 26 9.70 -0.98 13.21
N ARG A 27 9.22 -1.05 14.46
CA ARG A 27 8.40 -2.15 14.98
C ARG A 27 7.07 -2.29 14.23
N GLU A 28 6.40 -1.18 13.94
CA GLU A 28 5.08 -1.14 13.27
C GLU A 28 5.07 -1.88 11.92
N LYS A 29 6.19 -1.90 11.18
CA LYS A 29 6.27 -2.52 9.84
C LYS A 29 6.02 -4.01 9.81
N SER A 30 6.16 -4.73 10.93
CA SER A 30 5.84 -6.16 11.03
C SER A 30 4.39 -6.42 11.45
N ILE A 31 3.67 -5.39 11.91
CA ILE A 31 2.32 -5.50 12.43
C ILE A 31 1.33 -5.57 11.27
N ARG A 32 0.39 -6.52 11.35
CA ARG A 32 -0.66 -6.74 10.34
C ARG A 32 -2.05 -6.70 10.95
N HIS A 33 -2.19 -7.11 12.21
CA HIS A 33 -3.47 -7.09 12.91
C HIS A 33 -3.87 -5.65 13.21
N GLY A 34 -5.06 -5.23 12.80
CA GLY A 34 -5.60 -3.88 12.98
C GLY A 34 -4.94 -2.79 12.14
N HIS A 35 -3.80 -3.08 11.52
CA HIS A 35 -3.01 -2.09 10.81
C HIS A 35 -3.61 -1.77 9.44
N PRO A 36 -3.88 -0.50 9.09
CA PRO A 36 -4.50 -0.12 7.82
C PRO A 36 -3.78 -0.61 6.55
N SER A 37 -2.52 -1.04 6.61
CA SER A 37 -1.80 -1.63 5.46
C SER A 37 -2.39 -2.97 5.00
N THR A 38 -3.18 -3.63 5.84
CA THR A 38 -3.99 -4.79 5.46
C THR A 38 -5.34 -4.42 4.86
N LEU A 39 -5.71 -3.13 4.82
CA LEU A 39 -6.90 -2.67 4.09
C LEU A 39 -6.62 -2.70 2.57
N HIS A 40 -5.75 -1.83 2.09
CA HIS A 40 -5.34 -1.75 0.67
C HIS A 40 -3.83 -1.45 0.58
N LEU A 41 -3.16 -1.91 -0.48
CA LEU A 41 -1.73 -1.60 -0.70
C LEU A 41 -1.55 -0.12 -1.06
N TRP A 42 -0.56 0.53 -0.45
CA TRP A 42 -0.04 1.81 -0.92
C TRP A 42 1.48 1.83 -0.76
N TRP A 43 2.21 2.24 -1.80
CA TRP A 43 3.65 2.02 -1.91
C TRP A 43 4.53 2.86 -0.96
N ALA A 44 4.01 3.98 -0.46
CA ALA A 44 4.76 4.95 0.34
C ALA A 44 4.03 5.34 1.65
N ARG A 45 3.31 4.40 2.27
CA ARG A 45 2.59 4.69 3.52
C ARG A 45 3.55 5.00 4.66
N ARG A 46 3.37 6.15 5.32
CA ARG A 46 4.13 6.52 6.51
C ARG A 46 3.76 5.65 7.72
N PRO A 47 4.72 5.36 8.62
CA PRO A 47 4.40 4.77 9.90
C PRO A 47 3.43 5.65 10.69
N LEU A 48 2.38 5.06 11.25
CA LEU A 48 1.37 5.74 12.05
C LEU A 48 2.00 6.36 13.31
N ALA A 49 2.94 5.66 13.95
CA ALA A 49 3.69 6.17 15.09
C ALA A 49 4.38 7.51 14.77
N ALA A 50 5.05 7.61 13.61
CA ALA A 50 5.74 8.82 13.19
C ALA A 50 4.75 9.94 12.83
N ALA A 51 3.66 9.63 12.11
CA ALA A 51 2.62 10.60 11.76
C ALA A 51 1.97 11.21 13.02
N ARG A 52 1.62 10.36 13.99
CA ARG A 52 1.01 10.77 15.28
C ARG A 52 1.93 11.67 16.10
N ALA A 53 3.22 11.29 16.24
CA ALA A 53 4.19 12.08 16.99
C ALA A 53 4.41 13.47 16.38
N VAL A 54 4.53 13.53 15.05
CA VAL A 54 4.76 14.79 14.31
C VAL A 54 3.56 15.71 14.44
N LEU A 55 2.34 15.20 14.23
CA LEU A 55 1.11 15.97 14.38
C LEU A 55 0.92 16.49 15.81
N PHE A 56 1.18 15.64 16.81
CA PHE A 56 1.12 16.08 18.21
C PHE A 56 2.12 17.20 18.50
N ALA A 57 3.40 17.00 18.15
CA ALA A 57 4.46 17.99 18.37
C ALA A 57 4.26 19.28 17.55
N GLN A 58 3.59 19.21 16.40
CA GLN A 58 3.20 20.36 15.60
C GLN A 58 2.12 21.21 16.28
N MET A 59 1.27 20.59 17.10
CA MET A 59 0.13 21.24 17.73
C MET A 59 0.43 21.81 19.13
N VAL A 60 1.35 21.19 19.88
CA VAL A 60 1.70 21.65 21.23
C VAL A 60 2.78 22.72 21.23
N ASN A 61 2.64 23.71 22.11
CA ASN A 61 3.64 24.77 22.30
C ASN A 61 4.88 24.20 23.00
N ASP A 62 6.07 24.67 22.64
CA ASP A 62 7.25 24.44 23.46
C ASP A 62 7.16 25.29 24.74
N PRO A 63 7.42 24.73 25.93
CA PRO A 63 7.36 25.46 27.20
C PRO A 63 8.47 26.51 27.36
N GLY A 64 9.47 26.51 26.48
CA GLY A 64 10.65 27.37 26.49
C GLY A 64 10.59 28.61 25.59
N GLY A 65 9.46 28.97 24.97
CA GLY A 65 9.20 30.29 24.35
C GLY A 65 10.02 30.68 23.09
N ASP A 66 9.85 31.93 22.61
CA ASP A 66 10.37 32.38 21.29
C ASP A 66 11.89 32.66 21.26
N ARG A 67 12.51 33.00 22.40
CA ARG A 67 13.96 33.19 22.58
C ARG A 67 14.47 32.67 23.93
N GLY A 68 13.72 31.78 24.56
CA GLY A 68 13.84 31.42 25.98
C GLY A 68 12.50 31.54 26.71
N TYR A 69 12.52 31.23 28.01
CA TYR A 69 11.34 30.96 28.85
C TYR A 69 10.29 32.07 28.86
N TYR A 70 9.02 31.69 29.07
CA TYR A 70 7.99 32.64 29.51
C TYR A 70 8.51 33.47 30.69
N SER A 71 8.15 34.76 30.76
CA SER A 71 8.60 35.64 31.83
C SER A 71 8.34 35.00 33.21
N GLY A 72 9.41 34.77 33.99
CA GLY A 72 9.34 34.11 35.30
C GLY A 72 9.51 32.59 35.33
N LYS A 73 9.71 31.91 34.18
CA LYS A 73 9.97 30.47 34.11
C LYS A 73 11.48 30.17 33.95
N THR A 74 11.98 29.13 34.64
CA THR A 74 13.41 28.72 34.57
C THR A 74 13.65 27.63 33.51
N LYS A 75 14.93 27.39 33.17
CA LYS A 75 15.37 26.27 32.31
C LYS A 75 14.84 24.93 32.79
N ALA A 76 15.13 24.61 34.04
CA ALA A 76 14.71 23.34 34.64
C ALA A 76 13.19 23.15 34.62
N GLN A 77 12.40 24.21 34.81
CA GLN A 77 10.94 24.14 34.74
C GLN A 77 10.44 23.86 33.32
N ALA A 78 10.99 24.56 32.32
CA ALA A 78 10.63 24.30 30.92
C ALA A 78 11.08 22.91 30.46
N ASP A 79 12.25 22.46 30.89
CA ASP A 79 12.75 21.12 30.56
C ASP A 79 11.89 20.02 31.20
N ALA A 80 11.42 20.22 32.44
CA ALA A 80 10.48 19.31 33.10
C ALA A 80 9.13 19.25 32.37
N GLU A 81 8.54 20.40 32.00
CA GLU A 81 7.29 20.44 31.21
C GLU A 81 7.48 19.82 29.82
N ARG A 82 8.67 19.98 29.21
CA ARG A 82 8.98 19.36 27.91
C ARG A 82 9.06 17.84 28.04
N GLU A 83 9.66 17.34 29.11
CA GLU A 83 9.72 15.91 29.39
C GLU A 83 8.32 15.31 29.61
N GLU A 84 7.37 16.04 30.21
CA GLU A 84 5.96 15.62 30.25
C GLU A 84 5.36 15.45 28.85
N LEU A 85 5.62 16.39 27.93
CA LEU A 85 5.20 16.28 26.53
C LEU A 85 5.88 15.12 25.81
N PHE A 86 7.16 14.86 26.10
CA PHE A 86 7.87 13.70 25.57
C PHE A 86 7.28 12.39 26.09
N GLN A 87 6.89 12.32 27.35
CA GLN A 87 6.25 11.15 27.89
C GLN A 87 4.92 10.85 27.18
N ILE A 88 4.13 11.87 26.85
CA ILE A 88 2.93 11.70 26.01
C ILE A 88 3.32 11.14 24.63
N ILE A 89 4.38 11.66 23.98
CA ILE A 89 4.85 11.11 22.69
C ILE A 89 5.27 9.64 22.83
N ARG A 90 6.04 9.28 23.87
CA ARG A 90 6.49 7.91 24.12
C ARG A 90 5.32 6.95 24.29
N GLU A 91 4.25 7.37 24.97
CA GLU A 91 3.01 6.59 25.05
C GLU A 91 2.27 6.53 23.71
N LEU A 92 2.16 7.67 23.01
CA LEU A 92 1.45 7.78 21.74
C LEU A 92 2.09 6.90 20.65
N VAL A 93 3.41 6.78 20.57
CA VAL A 93 4.04 6.03 19.46
C VAL A 93 3.90 4.51 19.57
N LEU A 94 3.52 3.99 20.74
CA LEU A 94 3.34 2.55 20.93
C LEU A 94 2.11 2.04 20.18
N TRP A 95 2.27 0.95 19.44
CA TRP A 95 1.18 0.32 18.68
C TRP A 95 0.00 -0.03 19.58
N GLU A 96 0.28 -0.56 20.78
CA GLU A 96 -0.69 -0.97 21.79
C GLU A 96 -1.60 0.18 22.24
N ASN A 97 -1.10 1.41 22.22
CA ASN A 97 -1.82 2.60 22.66
C ASN A 97 -2.60 3.31 21.55
N THR A 98 -2.59 2.76 20.33
CA THR A 98 -3.16 3.40 19.14
C THR A 98 -4.64 3.80 19.30
N ASN A 99 -5.42 3.03 20.04
CA ASN A 99 -6.83 3.35 20.37
C ASN A 99 -7.05 3.44 21.89
N ASN A 100 -5.99 3.68 22.67
CA ASN A 100 -6.11 3.87 24.11
C ASN A 100 -6.65 5.29 24.37
N GLU A 101 -7.94 5.39 24.69
CA GLU A 101 -8.60 6.69 24.91
C GLU A 101 -8.02 7.47 26.09
N GLU A 102 -7.42 6.83 27.10
CA GLU A 102 -6.73 7.55 28.18
C GLU A 102 -5.53 8.34 27.63
N VAL A 103 -4.67 7.66 26.86
CA VAL A 103 -3.49 8.27 26.23
C VAL A 103 -3.89 9.32 25.19
N LEU A 104 -4.88 9.02 24.35
CA LEU A 104 -5.40 9.97 23.36
C LEU A 104 -6.01 11.21 24.03
N ASN A 105 -6.71 11.06 25.16
CA ASN A 105 -7.28 12.19 25.88
C ASN A 105 -6.23 13.05 26.58
N LYS A 106 -5.13 12.47 27.10
CA LYS A 106 -3.96 13.24 27.57
C LYS A 106 -3.39 14.11 26.45
N ALA A 107 -3.18 13.52 25.27
CA ALA A 107 -2.69 14.23 24.10
C ALA A 107 -3.65 15.35 23.64
N ARG A 108 -4.95 15.04 23.51
CA ARG A 108 -6.00 16.02 23.16
C ARG A 108 -6.07 17.17 24.16
N ALA A 109 -5.88 16.91 25.45
CA ALA A 109 -5.86 17.94 26.49
C ALA A 109 -4.65 18.87 26.34
N ALA A 110 -3.45 18.34 26.09
CA ALA A 110 -2.25 19.13 25.84
C ALA A 110 -2.37 19.99 24.57
N ILE A 111 -2.98 19.45 23.51
CA ILE A 111 -3.29 20.18 22.27
C ILE A 111 -4.25 21.34 22.57
N ARG A 112 -5.35 21.10 23.28
CA ARG A 112 -6.32 22.16 23.64
C ARG A 112 -5.70 23.25 24.51
N LYS A 113 -4.87 22.88 25.49
CA LYS A 113 -4.14 23.84 26.34
C LYS A 113 -3.27 24.77 25.47
N SER A 114 -2.44 24.19 24.61
CA SER A 114 -1.55 24.93 23.71
C SER A 114 -2.31 25.82 22.72
N TRP A 115 -3.47 25.35 22.25
CA TRP A 115 -4.33 26.13 21.36
C TRP A 115 -4.95 27.33 22.04
N ARG A 116 -5.47 27.16 23.26
CA ARG A 116 -6.04 28.27 24.06
C ARG A 116 -5.00 29.35 24.34
N GLU A 117 -3.78 28.96 24.71
CA GLU A 117 -2.66 29.90 24.86
C GLU A 117 -2.37 30.65 23.55
N THR A 118 -2.33 29.95 22.42
CA THR A 118 -2.13 30.57 21.10
C THR A 118 -3.26 31.53 20.74
N CYS A 119 -4.51 31.20 21.08
CA CYS A 119 -5.67 32.07 20.84
C CYS A 119 -5.64 33.33 21.68
N GLU A 120 -5.23 33.25 22.96
CA GLU A 120 -5.15 34.44 23.82
C GLU A 120 -4.12 35.45 23.30
N LEU A 121 -3.00 34.98 22.74
CA LEU A 121 -2.00 35.83 22.08
C LEU A 121 -2.53 36.53 20.81
N ASN A 122 -3.60 36.01 20.23
CA ASN A 122 -4.22 36.47 18.99
C ASN A 122 -5.71 36.81 19.19
N LYS A 123 -6.08 37.27 20.38
CA LYS A 123 -7.47 37.54 20.73
C LYS A 123 -8.14 38.51 19.74
N GLY A 124 -9.30 38.12 19.23
CA GLY A 124 -10.06 38.90 18.24
C GLY A 124 -9.57 38.75 16.79
N GLN A 125 -8.53 37.95 16.53
CA GLN A 125 -8.06 37.65 15.17
C GLN A 125 -8.93 36.55 14.53
N PRO A 126 -9.32 36.67 13.25
CA PRO A 126 -10.02 35.61 12.53
C PRO A 126 -9.24 34.29 12.53
N GLY A 127 -9.90 33.18 12.82
CA GLY A 127 -9.29 31.85 12.88
C GLY A 127 -8.72 31.43 14.24
N PHE A 128 -8.77 32.31 15.26
CA PHE A 128 -8.29 32.02 16.61
C PHE A 128 -9.45 31.92 17.61
N ASP A 129 -10.15 30.78 17.59
CA ASP A 129 -11.24 30.46 18.52
C ASP A 129 -10.76 29.44 19.57
N PRO A 130 -10.72 29.79 20.88
CA PRO A 130 -10.22 28.90 21.92
C PRO A 130 -11.05 27.61 22.11
N GLU A 131 -12.30 27.58 21.64
CA GLU A 131 -13.19 26.42 21.75
C GLU A 131 -13.22 25.57 20.47
N LYS A 132 -12.64 26.06 19.36
CA LYS A 132 -12.58 25.35 18.08
C LYS A 132 -11.14 25.20 17.59
N LEU A 133 -10.64 23.96 17.61
CA LEU A 133 -9.36 23.63 16.99
C LEU A 133 -9.41 23.89 15.47
N PRO A 134 -8.31 24.34 14.85
CA PRO A 134 -8.22 24.41 13.39
C PRO A 134 -8.34 22.99 12.80
N ALA A 135 -8.97 22.90 11.64
CA ALA A 135 -9.01 21.66 10.89
C ALA A 135 -7.61 21.31 10.34
N PHE A 136 -7.43 20.05 9.99
CA PHE A 136 -6.22 19.50 9.39
C PHE A 136 -6.40 19.27 7.89
N HIS A 137 -5.35 19.42 7.08
CA HIS A 137 -5.34 19.00 5.68
C HIS A 137 -4.02 18.36 5.25
N ASP A 138 -4.12 17.18 4.64
CA ASP A 138 -3.05 16.57 3.84
C ASP A 138 -3.38 16.65 2.34
N PRO A 139 -2.70 17.50 1.55
CA PRO A 139 -2.90 17.65 0.10
C PRO A 139 -2.21 16.57 -0.76
N PHE A 140 -1.42 15.67 -0.16
CA PHE A 140 -0.79 14.53 -0.81
C PHE A 140 -1.06 13.27 0.01
N ALA A 141 -2.34 13.04 0.32
CA ALA A 141 -2.74 12.11 1.36
C ALA A 141 -2.33 10.66 1.09
N GLY A 142 -2.18 10.26 -0.17
CA GLY A 142 -1.67 8.95 -0.57
C GLY A 142 -2.33 7.79 0.20
N GLY A 143 -1.55 7.14 1.07
CA GLY A 143 -2.00 5.98 1.86
C GLY A 143 -2.81 6.30 3.11
N GLY A 144 -3.06 7.58 3.41
CA GLY A 144 -3.97 8.06 4.46
C GLY A 144 -3.48 7.98 5.90
N ALA A 145 -2.17 7.76 6.11
CA ALA A 145 -1.60 7.64 7.46
C ALA A 145 -1.71 8.95 8.26
N ILE A 146 -1.32 10.07 7.67
CA ILE A 146 -1.33 11.39 8.34
C ILE A 146 -2.76 11.84 8.69
N PRO A 147 -3.74 11.85 7.76
CA PRO A 147 -5.10 12.24 8.10
C PRO A 147 -5.78 11.31 9.11
N LEU A 148 -5.50 9.99 9.08
CA LEU A 148 -5.98 9.05 10.10
C LEU A 148 -5.51 9.43 11.50
N GLU A 149 -4.23 9.74 11.66
CA GLU A 149 -3.67 10.12 12.95
C GLU A 149 -4.14 11.51 13.41
N ALA A 150 -4.35 12.44 12.47
CA ALA A 150 -4.97 13.74 12.77
C ALA A 150 -6.38 13.55 13.38
N GLN A 151 -7.18 12.66 12.80
CA GLN A 151 -8.52 12.32 13.30
C GLN A 151 -8.46 11.66 14.68
N ARG A 152 -7.51 10.74 14.92
CA ARG A 152 -7.28 10.14 16.25
C ARG A 152 -6.93 11.18 17.32
N LEU A 153 -6.14 12.19 16.96
CA LEU A 153 -5.80 13.33 17.82
C LEU A 153 -6.95 14.34 17.99
N GLY A 154 -8.14 14.05 17.42
CA GLY A 154 -9.35 14.85 17.61
C GLY A 154 -9.49 16.03 16.64
N LEU A 155 -8.71 16.07 15.57
CA LEU A 155 -8.83 17.10 14.52
C LEU A 155 -9.93 16.73 13.52
N GLU A 156 -10.56 17.74 12.93
CA GLU A 156 -11.37 17.56 11.72
C GLU A 156 -10.40 17.35 10.55
N ALA A 157 -10.29 16.11 10.07
CA ALA A 157 -9.27 15.71 9.11
C ALA A 157 -9.77 15.84 7.67
N TYR A 158 -9.09 16.67 6.88
CA TYR A 158 -9.26 16.74 5.44
C TYR A 158 -8.11 16.01 4.76
N ALA A 159 -8.41 15.27 3.71
CA ALA A 159 -7.44 14.64 2.84
C ALA A 159 -7.75 14.98 1.39
N SER A 160 -6.72 15.22 0.59
CA SER A 160 -6.87 15.23 -0.86
C SER A 160 -5.70 14.59 -1.57
N ASP A 161 -5.98 14.11 -2.78
CA ASP A 161 -5.01 13.54 -3.68
C ASP A 161 -5.53 13.66 -5.12
N LEU A 162 -4.64 13.65 -6.11
CA LEU A 162 -5.03 13.56 -7.52
C LEU A 162 -5.44 12.12 -7.89
N ASN A 163 -4.83 11.13 -7.24
CA ASN A 163 -5.00 9.74 -7.54
C ASN A 163 -6.32 9.21 -6.92
N PRO A 164 -7.29 8.77 -7.74
CA PRO A 164 -8.59 8.32 -7.25
C PRO A 164 -8.48 7.07 -6.36
N VAL A 165 -7.44 6.24 -6.52
CA VAL A 165 -7.19 5.10 -5.62
C VAL A 165 -6.77 5.60 -4.23
N ALA A 166 -5.89 6.60 -4.15
CA ALA A 166 -5.52 7.23 -2.88
C ALA A 166 -6.73 7.89 -2.19
N VAL A 167 -7.55 8.59 -2.97
CA VAL A 167 -8.81 9.20 -2.48
C VAL A 167 -9.72 8.13 -1.88
N LEU A 168 -9.96 7.02 -2.59
CA LEU A 168 -10.82 5.95 -2.08
C LEU A 168 -10.26 5.29 -0.82
N ILE A 169 -8.94 5.06 -0.74
CA ILE A 169 -8.27 4.55 0.47
C ILE A 169 -8.54 5.48 1.66
N ASN A 170 -8.39 6.79 1.46
CA ASN A 170 -8.65 7.78 2.51
C ASN A 170 -10.11 7.78 2.92
N LYS A 171 -11.07 7.74 1.96
CA LYS A 171 -12.50 7.65 2.28
C LYS A 171 -12.81 6.45 3.16
N ALA A 172 -12.25 5.29 2.82
CA ALA A 172 -12.41 4.06 3.59
C ALA A 172 -11.76 4.07 4.98
N MET A 173 -10.84 5.00 5.25
CA MET A 173 -10.12 5.11 6.53
C MET A 173 -10.71 6.18 7.45
N ILE A 174 -11.06 7.35 6.92
CA ILE A 174 -11.44 8.52 7.74
C ILE A 174 -12.87 9.01 7.52
N GLU A 175 -13.51 8.67 6.41
CA GLU A 175 -14.84 9.20 6.05
C GLU A 175 -15.96 8.17 6.32
N ILE A 176 -15.77 6.93 5.86
CA ILE A 176 -16.76 5.86 5.95
C ILE A 176 -16.92 5.31 7.39
N PRO A 177 -15.85 4.93 8.12
CA PRO A 177 -16.01 4.27 9.43
C PRO A 177 -16.81 5.10 10.46
N PRO A 178 -16.59 6.42 10.62
CA PRO A 178 -17.39 7.24 11.54
C PRO A 178 -18.88 7.32 11.19
N LYS A 179 -19.28 7.25 9.90
CA LYS A 179 -20.69 7.31 9.48
C LYS A 179 -21.52 6.13 10.00
N PHE A 180 -20.87 4.98 10.22
CA PHE A 180 -21.53 3.72 10.58
C PHE A 180 -21.04 3.16 11.93
N ALA A 181 -20.48 4.01 12.78
CA ALA A 181 -20.04 3.63 14.11
C ALA A 181 -21.22 3.18 14.99
N GLY A 182 -21.02 2.14 15.80
CA GLY A 182 -22.04 1.63 16.72
C GLY A 182 -23.18 0.84 16.04
N ARG A 183 -23.10 0.61 14.74
CA ARG A 183 -24.17 -0.09 13.99
C ARG A 183 -24.10 -1.59 14.22
N LYS A 184 -25.27 -2.22 14.43
CA LYS A 184 -25.40 -3.68 14.46
C LYS A 184 -25.30 -4.23 13.02
N PRO A 185 -24.54 -5.33 12.80
CA PRO A 185 -24.46 -5.98 11.50
C PRO A 185 -25.83 -6.54 11.08
N VAL A 186 -26.17 -6.35 9.80
CA VAL A 186 -27.45 -6.77 9.20
C VAL A 186 -27.30 -7.96 8.26
N GLY A 187 -26.06 -8.31 7.90
CA GLY A 187 -25.76 -9.38 6.95
C GLY A 187 -26.08 -10.78 7.46
N PRO A 188 -26.26 -11.74 6.53
CA PRO A 188 -26.61 -13.11 6.85
C PRO A 188 -25.46 -13.80 7.62
N ILE A 189 -25.81 -14.56 8.66
CA ILE A 189 -24.84 -15.36 9.40
C ILE A 189 -24.48 -16.59 8.55
N PRO A 190 -23.18 -16.87 8.31
CA PRO A 190 -22.76 -18.08 7.61
C PRO A 190 -23.34 -19.35 8.24
N GLU A 191 -23.86 -20.28 7.45
CA GLU A 191 -24.50 -21.53 7.96
C GLU A 191 -23.56 -22.37 8.84
N SER A 192 -22.25 -22.27 8.62
CA SER A 192 -21.22 -22.94 9.43
C SER A 192 -21.14 -22.39 10.87
N GLU A 193 -21.66 -21.19 11.12
CA GLU A 193 -21.64 -20.51 12.41
C GLU A 193 -22.98 -20.70 13.13
N LYS A 194 -23.16 -21.88 13.74
CA LYS A 194 -24.39 -22.24 14.47
C LYS A 194 -24.65 -21.42 15.74
N GLN A 195 -23.74 -20.53 16.13
CA GLN A 195 -23.83 -19.73 17.36
C GLN A 195 -23.83 -18.24 17.03
N VAL A 196 -24.95 -17.57 17.29
CA VAL A 196 -25.01 -16.11 17.35
C VAL A 196 -24.16 -15.69 18.55
N ARG A 197 -23.07 -14.94 18.33
CA ARG A 197 -22.36 -14.27 19.44
C ARG A 197 -23.39 -13.50 20.26
N MET A 198 -23.31 -13.57 21.60
CA MET A 198 -24.17 -12.83 22.52
C MET A 198 -24.30 -11.36 22.09
N GLU A 199 -25.44 -10.73 22.41
CA GLU A 199 -25.67 -9.29 22.15
C GLU A 199 -24.43 -8.49 22.52
N SER A 200 -23.81 -7.91 21.49
CA SER A 200 -22.61 -7.11 21.59
C SER A 200 -22.98 -5.69 21.21
N ASP A 201 -22.41 -4.70 21.91
CA ASP A 201 -22.69 -3.28 21.69
C ASP A 201 -22.05 -2.71 20.39
N TRP A 202 -21.43 -3.56 19.56
CA TRP A 202 -20.77 -3.23 18.29
C TRP A 202 -20.02 -1.87 18.30
N PRO A 203 -19.06 -1.66 19.24
CA PRO A 203 -18.38 -0.38 19.38
C PRO A 203 -17.60 0.00 18.12
N GLY A 204 -17.55 1.30 17.81
CA GLY A 204 -16.85 1.82 16.64
C GLY A 204 -17.35 1.17 15.34
N ALA A 205 -16.44 0.85 14.41
CA ALA A 205 -16.81 0.24 13.13
C ALA A 205 -16.83 -1.31 13.16
N THR A 206 -17.02 -1.94 14.33
CA THR A 206 -17.01 -3.41 14.44
C THR A 206 -18.20 -4.09 13.76
N GLY A 207 -19.39 -3.47 13.75
CA GLY A 207 -20.53 -4.02 13.01
C GLY A 207 -20.36 -3.92 11.50
N LEU A 208 -19.79 -2.82 11.00
CA LEU A 208 -19.40 -2.69 9.59
C LEU A 208 -18.37 -3.76 9.21
N ALA A 209 -17.36 -4.00 10.06
CA ALA A 209 -16.37 -5.06 9.84
C ALA A 209 -17.02 -6.44 9.72
N GLU A 210 -17.94 -6.74 10.64
CA GLU A 210 -18.69 -8.00 10.64
C GLU A 210 -19.57 -8.15 9.39
N ASP A 211 -20.19 -7.07 8.89
CA ASP A 211 -20.95 -7.15 7.64
C ASP A 211 -20.04 -7.34 6.42
N VAL A 212 -18.87 -6.69 6.35
CA VAL A 212 -17.88 -6.99 5.30
C VAL A 212 -17.50 -8.47 5.31
N ARG A 213 -17.37 -9.09 6.49
CA ARG A 213 -17.13 -10.52 6.64
C ARG A 213 -18.29 -11.37 6.13
N ARG A 214 -19.52 -11.06 6.56
CA ARG A 214 -20.74 -11.83 6.23
C ARG A 214 -21.10 -11.75 4.75
N TYR A 215 -21.12 -10.55 4.18
CA TYR A 215 -21.35 -10.37 2.75
C TYR A 215 -20.17 -10.88 1.91
N GLY A 216 -18.95 -10.81 2.43
CA GLY A 216 -17.80 -11.46 1.81
C GLY A 216 -17.94 -12.99 1.76
N HIS A 217 -18.45 -13.61 2.83
CA HIS A 217 -18.78 -15.04 2.83
C HIS A 217 -19.89 -15.36 1.83
N TRP A 218 -20.97 -14.57 1.80
CA TRP A 218 -22.03 -14.72 0.81
C TRP A 218 -21.49 -14.62 -0.63
N MET A 219 -20.66 -13.61 -0.90
CA MET A 219 -20.01 -13.41 -2.20
C MET A 219 -19.13 -14.60 -2.60
N ARG A 220 -18.42 -15.21 -1.64
CA ARG A 220 -17.65 -16.45 -1.87
C ARG A 220 -18.56 -17.59 -2.31
N GLU A 221 -19.68 -17.83 -1.62
CA GLU A 221 -20.60 -18.92 -1.96
C GLU A 221 -21.24 -18.73 -3.33
N GLU A 222 -21.68 -17.51 -3.65
CA GLU A 222 -22.25 -17.20 -4.97
C GLU A 222 -21.22 -17.35 -6.08
N ALA A 223 -19.97 -16.91 -5.86
CA ALA A 223 -18.89 -17.17 -6.80
C ALA A 223 -18.63 -18.67 -6.96
N PHE A 224 -18.62 -19.45 -5.87
CA PHE A 224 -18.37 -20.89 -5.95
C PHE A 224 -19.45 -21.62 -6.77
N LYS A 225 -20.72 -21.22 -6.65
CA LYS A 225 -21.81 -21.75 -7.50
C LYS A 225 -21.56 -21.49 -8.99
N ARG A 226 -21.06 -20.29 -9.34
CA ARG A 226 -20.84 -19.87 -10.74
C ARG A 226 -19.60 -20.51 -11.36
N ILE A 227 -18.49 -20.52 -10.62
CA ILE A 227 -17.16 -20.82 -11.17
C ILE A 227 -16.37 -21.88 -10.39
N GLY A 228 -16.95 -22.49 -9.35
CA GLY A 228 -16.27 -23.50 -8.52
C GLY A 228 -15.82 -24.74 -9.30
N HIS A 229 -16.47 -25.05 -10.41
CA HIS A 229 -16.09 -26.13 -11.33
C HIS A 229 -14.69 -25.92 -11.96
N LEU A 230 -14.19 -24.69 -12.04
CA LEU A 230 -12.83 -24.36 -12.51
C LEU A 230 -11.74 -24.59 -11.42
N TYR A 231 -12.16 -24.92 -10.20
CA TYR A 231 -11.30 -25.13 -9.03
C TYR A 231 -11.59 -26.48 -8.34
N PRO A 232 -11.54 -27.60 -9.08
CA PRO A 232 -11.88 -28.91 -8.53
C PRO A 232 -10.86 -29.35 -7.48
N LYS A 233 -11.32 -30.25 -6.60
CA LYS A 233 -10.42 -31.05 -5.76
C LYS A 233 -9.68 -32.08 -6.63
N VAL A 234 -8.52 -32.51 -6.17
CA VAL A 234 -7.75 -33.58 -6.81
C VAL A 234 -7.91 -34.88 -6.03
N GLU A 235 -8.30 -35.96 -6.70
CA GLU A 235 -8.36 -37.29 -6.10
C GLU A 235 -6.98 -37.97 -6.22
N ILE A 236 -6.50 -38.55 -5.13
CA ILE A 236 -5.24 -39.30 -5.14
C ILE A 236 -5.50 -40.71 -5.63
N THR A 237 -4.89 -41.08 -6.76
CA THR A 237 -5.06 -42.41 -7.37
C THR A 237 -3.91 -43.35 -6.99
N ASP A 238 -4.12 -44.66 -7.19
CA ASP A 238 -3.07 -45.67 -7.03
C ASP A 238 -1.84 -45.38 -7.92
N GLU A 239 -2.06 -44.92 -9.15
CA GLU A 239 -0.98 -44.58 -10.08
C GLU A 239 -0.14 -43.41 -9.56
N MET A 240 -0.76 -42.38 -8.97
CA MET A 240 -0.02 -41.28 -8.34
C MET A 240 0.84 -41.77 -7.15
N ALA A 241 0.36 -42.77 -6.41
CA ALA A 241 1.02 -43.29 -5.22
C ALA A 241 2.09 -44.37 -5.49
N LYS A 242 2.16 -44.89 -6.72
CA LYS A 242 3.04 -46.01 -7.11
C LYS A 242 4.51 -45.80 -6.72
N GLU A 243 5.05 -44.61 -7.04
CA GLU A 243 6.44 -44.21 -6.70
C GLU A 243 6.49 -43.13 -5.59
N ARG A 244 5.37 -42.86 -4.92
CA ARG A 244 5.22 -41.79 -3.93
C ARG A 244 4.68 -42.35 -2.61
N PRO A 245 5.56 -42.90 -1.73
CA PRO A 245 5.16 -43.48 -0.45
C PRO A 245 4.36 -42.52 0.45
N ASP A 246 4.60 -41.21 0.31
CA ASP A 246 3.87 -40.16 1.02
C ASP A 246 2.39 -40.06 0.61
N LEU A 247 2.02 -40.53 -0.58
CA LEU A 247 0.65 -40.52 -1.09
C LEU A 247 -0.14 -41.81 -0.81
N LYS A 248 0.51 -42.93 -0.45
CA LYS A 248 -0.15 -44.24 -0.28
C LYS A 248 -1.32 -44.21 0.71
N ARG A 249 -1.20 -43.44 1.79
CA ARG A 249 -2.27 -43.31 2.81
C ARG A 249 -3.41 -42.38 2.39
N LEU A 250 -3.24 -41.67 1.28
CA LEU A 250 -4.18 -40.68 0.76
C LEU A 250 -4.95 -41.20 -0.45
N VAL A 251 -4.64 -42.40 -0.98
CA VAL A 251 -5.35 -42.99 -2.12
C VAL A 251 -6.87 -43.02 -1.85
N GLY A 252 -7.64 -42.58 -2.84
CA GLY A 252 -9.10 -42.40 -2.78
C GLY A 252 -9.57 -41.11 -2.09
N GLN A 253 -8.69 -40.34 -1.47
CA GLN A 253 -9.05 -39.06 -0.85
C GLN A 253 -9.06 -37.92 -1.88
N LYS A 254 -10.02 -37.00 -1.73
CA LYS A 254 -10.10 -35.76 -2.51
C LYS A 254 -9.50 -34.59 -1.74
N LEU A 255 -8.35 -34.11 -2.20
CA LEU A 255 -7.62 -33.01 -1.58
C LEU A 255 -7.97 -31.66 -2.22
N THR A 256 -8.06 -30.62 -1.40
CA THR A 256 -8.22 -29.25 -1.89
C THR A 256 -6.92 -28.75 -2.50
N VAL A 257 -6.96 -28.34 -3.77
CA VAL A 257 -5.83 -27.68 -4.42
C VAL A 257 -5.69 -26.27 -3.86
N ILE A 258 -4.48 -25.85 -3.50
CA ILE A 258 -4.20 -24.51 -3.00
C ILE A 258 -3.51 -23.62 -4.04
N ALA A 259 -2.76 -24.22 -4.97
CA ALA A 259 -2.07 -23.51 -6.03
C ALA A 259 -1.69 -24.44 -7.20
N TRP A 260 -1.65 -23.87 -8.39
CA TRP A 260 -1.07 -24.46 -9.60
C TRP A 260 0.21 -23.70 -9.95
N LEU A 261 1.30 -24.42 -10.22
CA LEU A 261 2.59 -23.82 -10.54
C LEU A 261 2.88 -24.01 -12.02
N TRP A 262 3.06 -22.91 -12.74
CA TRP A 262 3.16 -22.87 -14.19
C TRP A 262 4.54 -22.36 -14.62
N ALA A 263 5.09 -22.89 -15.71
CA ALA A 263 6.19 -22.27 -16.45
C ALA A 263 5.67 -21.71 -17.77
N ARG A 264 6.10 -20.51 -18.13
CA ARG A 264 5.88 -19.98 -19.48
C ARG A 264 6.69 -20.79 -20.48
N THR A 265 6.20 -20.88 -21.70
CA THR A 265 6.84 -21.64 -22.77
C THR A 265 7.05 -20.78 -24.02
N VAL A 266 8.03 -21.15 -24.83
CA VAL A 266 8.27 -20.61 -26.19
C VAL A 266 8.63 -21.76 -27.13
N LYS A 267 8.53 -21.57 -28.44
CA LYS A 267 9.01 -22.59 -29.39
C LYS A 267 10.51 -22.81 -29.26
N SER A 268 10.94 -24.07 -29.39
CA SER A 268 12.37 -24.40 -29.40
C SER A 268 13.08 -23.66 -30.54
N PRO A 269 14.26 -23.05 -30.30
CA PRO A 269 15.07 -22.47 -31.37
C PRO A 269 15.80 -23.54 -32.20
N ASN A 270 15.80 -24.81 -31.76
CA ASN A 270 16.38 -25.89 -32.51
C ASN A 270 15.39 -26.38 -33.59
N PRO A 271 15.75 -26.36 -34.89
CA PRO A 271 14.86 -26.75 -35.98
C PRO A 271 14.21 -28.14 -35.79
N ALA A 272 14.94 -29.10 -35.22
CA ALA A 272 14.45 -30.47 -34.99
C ALA A 272 13.28 -30.54 -33.99
N PHE A 273 13.10 -29.51 -33.16
CA PHE A 273 12.04 -29.42 -32.14
C PHE A 273 11.22 -28.13 -32.28
N SER A 274 11.24 -27.49 -33.44
CA SER A 274 10.60 -26.19 -33.68
C SER A 274 9.09 -26.19 -33.47
N HIS A 275 8.45 -27.37 -33.49
CA HIS A 275 7.04 -27.58 -33.15
C HIS A 275 6.77 -27.54 -31.64
N ALA A 276 7.77 -27.87 -30.81
CA ALA A 276 7.60 -28.06 -29.38
C ALA A 276 7.68 -26.74 -28.59
N ASP A 277 6.73 -26.55 -27.67
CA ASP A 277 6.75 -25.47 -26.68
C ASP A 277 7.59 -25.89 -25.47
N VAL A 278 8.74 -25.25 -25.26
CA VAL A 278 9.69 -25.63 -24.20
C VAL A 278 9.62 -24.66 -23.01
N PRO A 279 9.76 -25.16 -21.77
CA PRO A 279 9.50 -24.37 -20.57
C PRO A 279 10.67 -23.46 -20.21
N LEU A 280 10.34 -22.25 -19.77
CA LEU A 280 11.24 -21.27 -19.20
C LEU A 280 11.07 -21.26 -17.68
N ALA A 281 11.61 -22.27 -16.99
CA ALA A 281 11.54 -22.38 -15.54
C ALA A 281 12.79 -21.77 -14.88
N SER A 282 12.62 -20.84 -13.95
CA SER A 282 13.72 -20.24 -13.18
C SER A 282 14.19 -21.09 -12.01
N SER A 283 13.35 -22.02 -11.54
CA SER A 283 13.66 -23.02 -10.54
C SER A 283 12.76 -24.24 -10.74
N PHE A 284 13.27 -25.43 -10.42
CA PHE A 284 12.49 -26.65 -10.28
C PHE A 284 12.26 -27.05 -8.81
N VAL A 285 12.76 -26.29 -7.85
CA VAL A 285 12.54 -26.56 -6.42
C VAL A 285 11.21 -26.00 -5.96
N LEU A 286 10.38 -26.86 -5.36
CA LEU A 286 9.05 -26.52 -4.83
C LEU A 286 9.08 -26.23 -3.33
N SER A 287 9.88 -26.96 -2.56
CA SER A 287 10.05 -26.76 -1.12
C SER A 287 11.50 -26.98 -0.73
N THR A 288 12.03 -26.08 0.08
CA THR A 288 13.38 -26.18 0.67
C THR A 288 13.32 -26.49 2.17
N LYS A 289 12.15 -26.81 2.72
CA LYS A 289 12.01 -27.12 4.15
C LYS A 289 12.69 -28.45 4.44
N LYS A 290 13.60 -28.44 5.43
CA LYS A 290 14.33 -29.64 5.86
C LYS A 290 13.36 -30.78 6.20
N GLY A 291 13.53 -31.94 5.57
CA GLY A 291 12.68 -33.12 5.75
C GLY A 291 11.32 -33.05 5.04
N LYS A 292 11.07 -32.00 4.26
CA LYS A 292 9.87 -31.78 3.42
C LYS A 292 10.26 -31.17 2.07
N GLU A 293 11.45 -31.48 1.59
CA GLU A 293 11.95 -31.04 0.30
C GLU A 293 11.08 -31.63 -0.82
N ALA A 294 10.82 -30.84 -1.84
CA ALA A 294 10.04 -31.24 -3.00
C ALA A 294 10.54 -30.51 -4.24
N TYR A 295 10.50 -31.18 -5.39
CA TYR A 295 11.04 -30.68 -6.64
C TYR A 295 10.25 -31.19 -7.86
N VAL A 296 10.47 -30.53 -8.98
CA VAL A 296 9.98 -30.92 -10.30
C VAL A 296 11.14 -31.49 -11.10
N GLU A 297 10.88 -32.55 -11.86
CA GLU A 297 11.81 -33.14 -12.80
C GLU A 297 11.16 -33.19 -14.19
N PRO A 298 11.80 -32.60 -15.22
CA PRO A 298 11.36 -32.83 -16.60
C PRO A 298 11.78 -34.23 -17.06
N VAL A 299 10.81 -35.05 -17.41
CA VAL A 299 11.01 -36.36 -18.04
C VAL A 299 10.82 -36.19 -19.54
N VAL A 300 11.92 -36.34 -20.29
CA VAL A 300 11.94 -36.23 -21.76
C VAL A 300 11.73 -37.60 -22.37
N ASP A 301 10.87 -37.67 -23.38
CA ASP A 301 10.56 -38.88 -24.15
C ASP A 301 10.45 -38.51 -25.64
N GLY A 302 11.49 -38.84 -26.41
CA GLY A 302 11.61 -38.42 -27.80
C GLY A 302 11.61 -36.89 -27.97
N ASP A 303 10.62 -36.38 -28.69
CA ASP A 303 10.39 -34.95 -28.94
C ASP A 303 9.39 -34.31 -27.96
N GLN A 304 8.97 -35.03 -26.93
CA GLN A 304 8.03 -34.58 -25.92
C GLN A 304 8.66 -34.57 -24.53
N TYR A 305 7.99 -33.86 -23.61
CA TYR A 305 8.35 -33.90 -22.20
C TYR A 305 7.11 -33.80 -21.30
N ARG A 306 7.24 -34.35 -20.10
CA ARG A 306 6.29 -34.17 -18.99
C ARG A 306 7.03 -33.79 -17.72
N PHE A 307 6.33 -33.18 -16.77
CA PHE A 307 6.88 -32.91 -15.46
C PHE A 307 6.46 -33.98 -14.46
N ARG A 308 7.40 -34.45 -13.65
CA ARG A 308 7.19 -35.36 -12.53
C ARG A 308 7.59 -34.66 -11.24
N VAL A 309 6.77 -34.78 -10.20
CA VAL A 309 7.10 -34.25 -8.87
C VAL A 309 7.77 -35.32 -8.01
N GLY A 310 8.97 -35.01 -7.54
CA GLY A 310 9.69 -35.81 -6.54
C GLY A 310 9.67 -35.16 -5.15
N VAL A 311 9.86 -35.99 -4.13
CA VAL A 311 10.00 -35.59 -2.72
C VAL A 311 11.35 -36.04 -2.17
N GLY A 312 11.85 -35.31 -1.17
CA GLY A 312 13.16 -35.53 -0.59
C GLY A 312 14.27 -34.70 -1.24
N ASN A 313 15.51 -34.99 -0.84
CA ASN A 313 16.70 -34.23 -1.21
C ASN A 313 17.62 -35.10 -2.10
N PRO A 314 17.38 -35.18 -3.42
CA PRO A 314 18.22 -35.93 -4.34
C PRO A 314 19.64 -35.33 -4.44
N ALA A 315 20.61 -36.12 -4.89
CA ALA A 315 22.01 -35.67 -4.98
C ALA A 315 22.20 -34.42 -5.86
N ASN A 316 21.34 -34.21 -6.87
CA ASN A 316 21.37 -33.07 -7.77
C ASN A 316 20.43 -31.91 -7.35
N PHE A 317 19.90 -31.90 -6.12
CA PHE A 317 18.89 -30.92 -5.70
C PHE A 317 19.35 -29.47 -5.87
N ASP A 318 20.63 -29.17 -5.65
CA ASP A 318 21.18 -27.83 -5.85
C ASP A 318 21.14 -27.40 -7.33
N ALA A 319 21.34 -28.32 -8.27
CA ALA A 319 21.23 -28.02 -9.70
C ALA A 319 19.78 -27.67 -10.11
N LEU A 320 18.78 -28.24 -9.42
CA LEU A 320 17.36 -27.97 -9.66
C LEU A 320 16.96 -26.53 -9.32
N LYS A 321 17.72 -25.83 -8.47
CA LYS A 321 17.45 -24.43 -8.09
C LYS A 321 17.51 -23.46 -9.27
N SER A 322 18.21 -23.83 -10.34
CA SER A 322 18.30 -23.01 -11.56
C SER A 322 17.24 -23.38 -12.60
N GLY A 323 16.51 -24.47 -12.43
CA GLY A 323 15.54 -24.94 -13.43
C GLY A 323 16.18 -25.10 -14.82
N THR A 324 15.67 -24.36 -15.79
CA THR A 324 16.22 -24.24 -17.16
C THR A 324 17.05 -22.96 -17.37
N LYS A 325 17.20 -22.13 -16.34
CA LYS A 325 17.92 -20.86 -16.39
C LYS A 325 19.42 -21.09 -16.57
N LEU A 326 20.03 -20.34 -17.48
CA LEU A 326 21.49 -20.36 -17.69
C LEU A 326 22.19 -19.17 -17.00
N SER A 327 21.56 -18.00 -16.98
CA SER A 327 22.12 -16.79 -16.37
C SER A 327 21.04 -15.72 -16.14
N ARG A 328 21.43 -14.55 -15.62
CA ARG A 328 20.53 -13.39 -15.43
C ARG A 328 19.90 -12.98 -16.77
N GLY A 329 18.68 -12.42 -16.74
CA GLY A 329 17.95 -11.99 -17.94
C GLY A 329 17.26 -13.15 -18.65
N ALA A 330 16.90 -13.01 -19.93
CA ALA A 330 16.15 -14.02 -20.68
C ALA A 330 17.05 -15.11 -21.30
N ASN A 331 17.82 -15.83 -20.49
CA ASN A 331 18.78 -16.85 -20.94
C ASN A 331 18.41 -18.23 -20.36
N PHE A 332 18.09 -19.19 -21.24
CA PHE A 332 17.58 -20.51 -20.85
C PHE A 332 18.17 -21.65 -21.68
N ARG A 333 18.01 -22.89 -21.21
CA ARG A 333 18.34 -24.12 -21.93
C ARG A 333 17.07 -24.83 -22.35
N CYS A 334 17.00 -25.23 -23.61
CA CYS A 334 15.92 -26.08 -24.12
C CYS A 334 15.97 -27.45 -23.43
N VAL A 335 14.84 -27.91 -22.88
CA VAL A 335 14.76 -29.20 -22.18
C VAL A 335 14.92 -30.40 -23.11
N LEU A 336 14.53 -30.26 -24.39
CA LEU A 336 14.59 -31.33 -25.39
C LEU A 336 15.97 -31.42 -26.06
N SER A 337 16.51 -30.28 -26.51
CA SER A 337 17.74 -30.26 -27.31
C SER A 337 19.00 -29.85 -26.55
N SER A 338 18.87 -29.44 -25.29
CA SER A 338 19.92 -28.77 -24.51
C SER A 338 20.49 -27.49 -25.15
N SER A 339 19.93 -27.02 -26.27
CA SER A 339 20.39 -25.82 -26.96
C SER A 339 20.06 -24.56 -26.15
N PRO A 340 20.92 -23.53 -26.17
CA PRO A 340 20.62 -22.27 -25.51
C PRO A 340 19.47 -21.54 -26.22
N ILE A 341 18.54 -21.01 -25.44
CA ILE A 341 17.46 -20.11 -25.86
C ILE A 341 17.85 -18.71 -25.39
N ASN A 342 18.22 -17.87 -26.35
CA ASN A 342 18.72 -16.52 -26.08
C ASN A 342 17.58 -15.48 -25.97
N PRO A 343 17.85 -14.27 -25.44
CA PRO A 343 16.84 -13.24 -25.25
C PRO A 343 16.13 -12.82 -26.54
N LYS A 344 16.87 -12.72 -27.66
CA LYS A 344 16.32 -12.28 -28.95
C LYS A 344 15.24 -13.24 -29.44
N HIS A 345 15.48 -14.56 -29.31
CA HIS A 345 14.48 -15.58 -29.64
C HIS A 345 13.25 -15.45 -28.74
N ILE A 346 13.43 -15.37 -27.42
CA ILE A 346 12.32 -15.24 -26.47
C ILE A 346 11.49 -13.99 -26.74
N TYR A 347 12.13 -12.84 -26.97
CA TYR A 347 11.41 -11.61 -27.30
C TYR A 347 10.62 -11.75 -28.61
N SER A 348 11.22 -12.33 -29.65
CA SER A 348 10.54 -12.58 -30.93
C SER A 348 9.30 -13.46 -30.77
N GLU A 349 9.43 -14.60 -30.07
CA GLU A 349 8.31 -15.51 -29.80
C GLU A 349 7.22 -14.84 -28.99
N SER A 350 7.59 -14.10 -27.94
CA SER A 350 6.65 -13.41 -27.05
C SER A 350 5.89 -12.30 -27.78
N GLN A 351 6.59 -11.45 -28.53
CA GLN A 351 5.99 -10.35 -29.30
C GLN A 351 5.12 -10.86 -30.46
N SER A 352 5.40 -12.07 -30.96
CA SER A 352 4.57 -12.73 -31.97
C SER A 352 3.37 -13.48 -31.38
N GLY A 353 3.13 -13.40 -30.06
CA GLY A 353 2.02 -14.09 -29.40
C GLY A 353 2.19 -15.61 -29.29
N ARG A 354 3.39 -16.15 -29.49
CA ARG A 354 3.70 -17.60 -29.40
C ARG A 354 4.17 -18.04 -28.01
N MET A 355 4.23 -17.14 -27.03
CA MET A 355 4.47 -17.52 -25.64
C MET A 355 3.21 -18.14 -25.03
N SER A 356 3.36 -19.31 -24.42
CA SER A 356 2.27 -20.02 -23.74
C SER A 356 2.69 -20.39 -22.31
N ALA A 357 2.02 -21.36 -21.69
CA ALA A 357 2.37 -21.90 -20.39
C ALA A 357 2.14 -23.42 -20.30
N ARG A 358 2.89 -24.08 -19.42
CA ARG A 358 2.79 -25.51 -19.11
C ARG A 358 2.75 -25.69 -17.59
N LEU A 359 1.83 -26.53 -17.11
CA LEU A 359 1.70 -26.84 -15.69
C LEU A 359 2.89 -27.67 -15.22
N MET A 360 3.60 -27.22 -14.19
CA MET A 360 4.75 -27.90 -13.61
C MET A 360 4.38 -28.78 -12.41
N ALA A 361 3.49 -28.29 -11.55
CA ALA A 361 3.10 -28.98 -10.33
C ALA A 361 1.76 -28.47 -9.80
N VAL A 362 1.08 -29.32 -9.04
CA VAL A 362 -0.12 -28.96 -8.27
C VAL A 362 0.22 -29.04 -6.80
N VAL A 363 -0.15 -28.01 -6.04
CA VAL A 363 0.03 -27.97 -4.59
C VAL A 363 -1.34 -28.18 -3.94
N ALA A 364 -1.46 -29.22 -3.12
CA ALA A 364 -2.66 -29.56 -2.38
C ALA A 364 -2.48 -29.42 -0.86
N GLU A 365 -3.59 -29.24 -0.16
CA GLU A 365 -3.64 -29.24 1.29
C GLU A 365 -3.48 -30.66 1.84
N GLY A 366 -2.55 -30.84 2.78
CA GLY A 366 -2.36 -32.07 3.53
C GLY A 366 -2.45 -31.82 5.04
N GLN A 367 -2.64 -32.89 5.83
CA GLN A 367 -2.86 -32.79 7.28
C GLN A 367 -1.70 -32.12 8.05
N ARG A 368 -0.44 -32.29 7.60
CA ARG A 368 0.77 -31.79 8.29
C ARG A 368 1.71 -31.02 7.36
N GLY A 369 1.22 -30.48 6.26
CA GLY A 369 2.04 -29.78 5.28
C GLY A 369 1.40 -29.71 3.90
N ARG A 370 2.16 -29.23 2.93
CA ARG A 370 1.73 -29.25 1.53
C ARG A 370 2.01 -30.61 0.91
N ILE A 371 1.10 -31.05 0.05
CA ILE A 371 1.29 -32.19 -0.83
C ILE A 371 1.56 -31.66 -2.23
N TYR A 372 2.65 -32.11 -2.85
CA TYR A 372 3.01 -31.72 -4.21
C TYR A 372 2.74 -32.89 -5.16
N LEU A 373 1.98 -32.62 -6.22
CA LEU A 373 1.52 -33.63 -7.18
C LEU A 373 2.03 -33.29 -8.58
N SER A 374 2.36 -34.33 -9.35
CA SER A 374 2.65 -34.22 -10.76
C SER A 374 1.42 -33.70 -11.53
N PRO A 375 1.60 -32.87 -12.56
CA PRO A 375 0.51 -32.43 -13.41
C PRO A 375 -0.07 -33.59 -14.22
N THR A 376 -1.38 -33.53 -14.48
CA THR A 376 -2.07 -34.39 -15.45
C THR A 376 -2.70 -33.51 -16.53
N GLU A 377 -2.95 -34.09 -17.71
CA GLU A 377 -3.58 -33.36 -18.82
C GLU A 377 -4.99 -32.87 -18.45
N GLU A 378 -5.74 -33.66 -17.69
CA GLU A 378 -7.07 -33.29 -17.19
C GLU A 378 -7.03 -32.03 -16.33
N ILE A 379 -6.08 -31.92 -15.40
CA ILE A 379 -5.93 -30.75 -14.52
C ILE A 379 -5.61 -29.49 -15.35
N GLU A 380 -4.73 -29.63 -16.36
CA GLU A 380 -4.38 -28.54 -17.24
C GLU A 380 -5.56 -28.14 -18.16
N ALA A 381 -6.33 -29.12 -18.64
CA ALA A 381 -7.50 -28.90 -19.49
C ALA A 381 -8.59 -28.07 -18.78
N ILE A 382 -8.84 -28.33 -17.48
CA ILE A 382 -9.83 -27.57 -16.70
C ILE A 382 -9.48 -26.08 -16.63
N ALA A 383 -8.20 -25.73 -16.46
CA ALA A 383 -7.77 -24.33 -16.47
C ALA A 383 -7.98 -23.66 -17.85
N ARG A 384 -7.94 -24.43 -18.94
CA ARG A 384 -8.13 -23.96 -20.32
C ARG A 384 -9.59 -23.83 -20.73
N GLN A 385 -10.54 -24.41 -19.98
CA GLN A 385 -11.98 -24.26 -20.22
C GLN A 385 -12.51 -22.86 -19.87
N ALA A 386 -11.74 -22.05 -19.15
CA ALA A 386 -12.17 -20.74 -18.72
C ALA A 386 -12.24 -19.74 -19.89
N GLU A 387 -13.43 -19.18 -20.12
CA GLU A 387 -13.69 -18.19 -21.16
C GLU A 387 -14.06 -16.84 -20.53
N PRO A 388 -13.13 -15.88 -20.46
CA PRO A 388 -13.42 -14.57 -19.88
C PRO A 388 -14.30 -13.74 -20.81
N SER A 389 -15.42 -13.25 -20.28
CA SER A 389 -16.32 -12.30 -20.97
C SER A 389 -15.75 -10.88 -21.03
N TRP A 390 -14.85 -10.54 -20.10
CA TRP A 390 -14.25 -9.22 -19.99
C TRP A 390 -12.79 -9.30 -19.53
N LYS A 391 -11.99 -8.30 -19.88
CA LYS A 391 -10.64 -8.08 -19.33
C LYS A 391 -10.27 -6.59 -19.39
N PRO A 392 -9.37 -6.12 -18.50
CA PRO A 392 -8.82 -4.77 -18.60
C PRO A 392 -8.07 -4.53 -19.92
N THR A 393 -8.38 -3.41 -20.59
CA THR A 393 -7.77 -3.01 -21.86
C THR A 393 -6.77 -1.87 -21.74
N VAL A 394 -6.63 -1.27 -20.54
CA VAL A 394 -5.66 -0.20 -20.28
C VAL A 394 -4.24 -0.70 -20.51
N ASP A 395 -3.49 0.02 -21.32
CA ASP A 395 -2.09 -0.28 -21.60
C ASP A 395 -1.20 -0.02 -20.38
N MET A 396 -0.23 -0.90 -20.17
CA MET A 396 0.85 -0.67 -19.22
C MET A 396 1.85 0.33 -19.80
N PRO A 397 2.52 1.15 -18.96
CA PRO A 397 3.51 2.11 -19.44
C PRO A 397 4.74 1.41 -20.02
N GLU A 398 5.32 2.02 -21.05
CA GLU A 398 6.59 1.60 -21.66
C GLU A 398 7.80 2.03 -20.83
N ASN A 399 7.87 1.54 -19.58
CA ASN A 399 8.94 1.87 -18.65
C ASN A 399 9.57 0.58 -18.09
N PRO A 400 10.61 0.02 -18.75
CA PRO A 400 11.18 -1.27 -18.37
C PRO A 400 11.84 -1.30 -16.98
N ARG A 401 12.10 -0.12 -16.38
CA ARG A 401 12.57 -0.02 -14.98
C ARG A 401 11.52 -0.55 -14.00
N TRP A 402 10.24 -0.29 -14.27
CA TRP A 402 9.12 -0.63 -13.38
C TRP A 402 8.14 -1.63 -13.97
N PHE A 403 7.99 -1.67 -15.29
CA PHE A 403 7.04 -2.49 -16.02
C PHE A 403 7.78 -3.21 -17.14
N SER A 404 8.24 -4.44 -16.87
CA SER A 404 8.87 -5.27 -17.91
C SER A 404 7.92 -6.14 -18.75
N PRO A 405 6.66 -6.45 -18.37
CA PRO A 405 5.73 -7.23 -19.19
C PRO A 405 5.55 -6.77 -20.65
N PRO A 406 5.51 -5.45 -20.98
CA PRO A 406 5.38 -5.00 -22.37
C PRO A 406 6.47 -5.50 -23.32
N MET A 407 7.70 -5.71 -22.82
CA MET A 407 8.80 -6.29 -23.61
C MET A 407 8.54 -7.75 -24.03
N TYR A 408 7.56 -8.41 -23.41
CA TYR A 408 7.18 -9.81 -23.66
C TYR A 408 5.77 -9.92 -24.26
N GLY A 409 5.29 -8.90 -24.96
CA GLY A 409 3.99 -8.93 -25.66
C GLY A 409 2.76 -8.76 -24.77
N MET A 410 2.92 -8.66 -23.44
CA MET A 410 1.83 -8.31 -22.54
C MET A 410 1.73 -6.79 -22.45
N LYS A 411 0.90 -6.20 -23.31
CA LYS A 411 0.81 -4.73 -23.47
C LYS A 411 -0.18 -4.09 -22.51
N SER A 412 -1.30 -4.75 -22.24
CA SER A 412 -2.33 -4.23 -21.32
C SER A 412 -2.30 -4.91 -19.95
N PHE A 413 -2.85 -4.26 -18.93
CA PHE A 413 -3.00 -4.85 -17.59
C PHE A 413 -3.78 -6.17 -17.62
N GLY A 414 -4.75 -6.32 -18.53
CA GLY A 414 -5.48 -7.58 -18.72
C GLY A 414 -4.60 -8.74 -19.20
N ASN A 415 -3.46 -8.47 -19.86
CA ASN A 415 -2.52 -9.51 -20.26
C ASN A 415 -1.72 -10.11 -19.09
N LEU A 416 -1.80 -9.53 -17.89
CA LEU A 416 -1.16 -10.07 -16.70
C LEU A 416 -1.91 -11.28 -16.13
N PHE A 417 -3.14 -11.53 -16.55
CA PHE A 417 -4.03 -12.52 -15.96
C PHE A 417 -4.25 -13.70 -16.92
N THR A 418 -4.29 -14.92 -16.37
CA THR A 418 -4.73 -16.09 -17.15
C THR A 418 -6.25 -16.02 -17.42
N PRO A 419 -6.78 -16.74 -18.43
CA PRO A 419 -8.22 -16.79 -18.67
C PRO A 419 -9.04 -17.18 -17.43
N ARG A 420 -8.59 -18.20 -16.67
CA ARG A 420 -9.22 -18.61 -15.41
C ARG A 420 -9.19 -17.53 -14.33
N GLN A 421 -8.06 -16.83 -14.19
CA GLN A 421 -7.95 -15.70 -13.25
C GLN A 421 -8.89 -14.54 -13.65
N LEU A 422 -9.01 -14.24 -14.94
CA LEU A 422 -9.92 -13.22 -15.46
C LEU A 422 -11.38 -13.56 -15.18
N VAL A 423 -11.82 -14.79 -15.48
CA VAL A 423 -13.18 -15.26 -15.17
C VAL A 423 -13.48 -15.07 -13.68
N ALA A 424 -12.54 -15.47 -12.82
CA ALA A 424 -12.78 -15.41 -11.39
C ALA A 424 -12.76 -13.99 -10.81
N LEU A 425 -11.79 -13.15 -11.18
CA LEU A 425 -11.74 -11.75 -10.72
C LEU A 425 -12.93 -10.94 -11.25
N THR A 426 -13.35 -11.16 -12.50
CA THR A 426 -14.56 -10.52 -13.05
C THR A 426 -15.80 -10.96 -12.30
N THR A 427 -15.95 -12.26 -12.01
CA THR A 427 -17.07 -12.79 -11.21
C THR A 427 -17.14 -12.13 -9.83
N PHE A 428 -16.01 -12.01 -9.13
CA PHE A 428 -15.97 -11.32 -7.84
C PHE A 428 -16.27 -9.83 -7.96
N SER A 429 -15.74 -9.15 -8.98
CA SER A 429 -16.03 -7.74 -9.23
C SER A 429 -17.51 -7.48 -9.50
N ASP A 430 -18.18 -8.31 -10.30
CA ASP A 430 -19.61 -8.21 -10.59
C ASP A 430 -20.44 -8.44 -9.32
N LEU A 431 -20.06 -9.45 -8.52
CA LEU A 431 -20.71 -9.76 -7.25
C LEU A 431 -20.58 -8.64 -6.20
N VAL A 432 -19.64 -7.70 -6.33
CA VAL A 432 -19.60 -6.53 -5.44
C VAL A 432 -20.89 -5.70 -5.56
N GLN A 433 -21.41 -5.53 -6.78
CA GLN A 433 -22.66 -4.78 -7.01
C GLN A 433 -23.89 -5.57 -6.55
N GLU A 434 -23.91 -6.88 -6.76
CA GLU A 434 -24.99 -7.72 -6.22
C GLU A 434 -24.97 -7.75 -4.69
N ALA A 435 -23.79 -7.81 -4.08
CA ALA A 435 -23.62 -7.71 -2.63
C ALA A 435 -24.11 -6.36 -2.11
N ARG A 436 -23.79 -5.26 -2.82
CA ARG A 436 -24.30 -3.92 -2.50
C ARG A 436 -25.83 -3.90 -2.45
N GLU A 437 -26.50 -4.37 -3.48
CA GLU A 437 -27.96 -4.41 -3.54
C GLU A 437 -28.55 -5.24 -2.42
N LYS A 438 -27.93 -6.40 -2.14
CA LYS A 438 -28.32 -7.25 -1.02
C LYS A 438 -28.16 -6.55 0.34
N VAL A 439 -27.06 -5.83 0.56
CA VAL A 439 -26.84 -5.06 1.79
C VAL A 439 -27.92 -4.01 1.99
N ILE A 440 -28.29 -3.29 0.91
CA ILE A 440 -29.34 -2.27 0.97
C ILE A 440 -30.68 -2.89 1.36
N ALA A 441 -31.05 -4.02 0.76
CA ALA A 441 -32.27 -4.73 1.07
C ALA A 441 -32.31 -5.24 2.53
N ASP A 442 -31.23 -5.89 2.97
CA ASP A 442 -31.10 -6.44 4.32
C ASP A 442 -31.07 -5.30 5.38
N ALA A 443 -30.41 -4.17 5.09
CA ALA A 443 -30.40 -3.00 5.96
C ALA A 443 -31.80 -2.38 6.11
N LYS A 444 -32.57 -2.27 5.02
CA LYS A 444 -33.98 -1.82 5.06
C LYS A 444 -34.84 -2.77 5.88
N ALA A 445 -34.69 -4.07 5.68
CA ALA A 445 -35.42 -5.09 6.43
C ALA A 445 -35.08 -5.06 7.93
N ALA A 446 -33.85 -4.69 8.28
CA ALA A 446 -33.40 -4.46 9.66
C ALA A 446 -33.83 -3.10 10.24
N GLY A 447 -34.61 -2.29 9.50
CA GLY A 447 -35.16 -1.01 9.96
C GLY A 447 -34.25 0.20 9.75
N MET A 448 -33.19 0.09 8.96
CA MET A 448 -32.36 1.25 8.60
C MET A 448 -33.13 2.18 7.65
N ALA A 449 -33.23 3.45 8.01
CA ALA A 449 -33.80 4.47 7.14
C ALA A 449 -33.02 4.57 5.82
N ASP A 450 -33.72 4.89 4.72
CA ASP A 450 -33.10 5.06 3.41
C ASP A 450 -33.67 6.29 2.72
N ASP A 451 -32.79 7.22 2.37
CA ASP A 451 -33.06 8.43 1.61
C ASP A 451 -32.59 8.31 0.15
N GLY A 452 -32.08 7.14 -0.25
CA GLY A 452 -31.52 6.90 -1.57
C GLY A 452 -30.16 7.57 -1.82
N GLN A 453 -29.59 8.26 -0.82
CA GLN A 453 -28.30 8.93 -0.97
C GLN A 453 -27.16 7.96 -0.71
N GLY A 454 -26.26 7.88 -1.69
CA GLY A 454 -25.03 7.10 -1.57
C GLY A 454 -23.98 7.79 -0.72
N VAL A 455 -22.90 7.06 -0.41
CA VAL A 455 -21.82 7.57 0.44
C VAL A 455 -21.05 8.74 -0.19
N ASP A 456 -20.96 8.79 -1.53
CA ASP A 456 -20.34 9.91 -2.28
C ASP A 456 -21.16 11.20 -2.18
N ALA A 457 -22.47 11.07 -1.94
CA ALA A 457 -23.39 12.18 -1.68
C ALA A 457 -23.59 12.43 -0.17
N ASP A 458 -22.62 12.01 0.64
CA ASP A 458 -22.63 12.15 2.11
C ASP A 458 -23.75 11.40 2.85
N GLY A 459 -24.46 10.48 2.19
CA GLY A 459 -25.53 9.68 2.77
C GLY A 459 -25.11 8.83 3.97
N THR A 460 -26.09 8.47 4.81
CA THR A 460 -25.90 7.63 6.02
C THR A 460 -26.97 6.55 6.19
N GLY A 461 -27.94 6.47 5.27
CA GLY A 461 -29.00 5.46 5.25
C GLY A 461 -28.57 4.13 4.63
N ALA A 462 -29.54 3.26 4.36
CA ALA A 462 -29.32 1.91 3.81
C ALA A 462 -28.51 1.94 2.50
N THR A 463 -28.79 2.89 1.59
CA THR A 463 -28.03 3.05 0.33
C THR A 463 -26.54 3.32 0.59
N ALA A 464 -26.22 4.29 1.45
CA ALA A 464 -24.84 4.58 1.82
C ALA A 464 -24.16 3.43 2.58
N TYR A 465 -24.92 2.65 3.36
CA TYR A 465 -24.38 1.46 4.03
C TYR A 465 -24.02 0.35 3.04
N GLY A 466 -24.87 0.12 2.04
CA GLY A 466 -24.56 -0.76 0.91
C GLY A 466 -23.31 -0.32 0.16
N ASP A 467 -23.19 0.97 -0.14
CA ASP A 467 -21.99 1.56 -0.75
C ASP A 467 -20.74 1.30 0.09
N ALA A 468 -20.83 1.52 1.40
CA ALA A 468 -19.71 1.30 2.32
C ALA A 468 -19.23 -0.15 2.28
N VAL A 469 -20.12 -1.13 2.41
CA VAL A 469 -19.76 -2.55 2.33
C VAL A 469 -19.14 -2.88 0.96
N ALA A 470 -19.71 -2.35 -0.13
CA ALA A 470 -19.20 -2.54 -1.48
C ALA A 470 -17.75 -2.06 -1.65
N VAL A 471 -17.39 -0.91 -1.06
CA VAL A 471 -15.99 -0.39 -1.08
C VAL A 471 -15.02 -1.40 -0.49
N TYR A 472 -15.35 -1.96 0.68
CA TYR A 472 -14.48 -2.93 1.33
C TYR A 472 -14.44 -4.26 0.55
N LEU A 473 -15.57 -4.74 0.02
CA LEU A 473 -15.54 -5.94 -0.83
C LEU A 473 -14.71 -5.72 -2.10
N ALA A 474 -14.75 -4.53 -2.71
CA ALA A 474 -13.88 -4.18 -3.83
C ALA A 474 -12.39 -4.17 -3.44
N PHE A 475 -12.03 -3.68 -2.25
CA PHE A 475 -10.66 -3.81 -1.74
C PHE A 475 -10.22 -5.26 -1.53
N ALA A 476 -11.14 -6.15 -1.16
CA ALA A 476 -10.84 -7.59 -1.12
C ALA A 476 -10.56 -8.14 -2.53
N VAL A 477 -11.26 -7.66 -3.57
CA VAL A 477 -10.96 -8.01 -4.97
C VAL A 477 -9.59 -7.47 -5.41
N ASP A 478 -9.22 -6.25 -5.03
CA ASP A 478 -7.88 -5.72 -5.29
C ASP A 478 -6.80 -6.57 -4.64
N ARG A 479 -7.01 -7.02 -3.40
CA ARG A 479 -6.10 -7.96 -2.74
C ARG A 479 -6.01 -9.30 -3.47
N LEU A 480 -7.13 -9.82 -3.96
CA LEU A 480 -7.12 -11.02 -4.79
C LEU A 480 -6.31 -10.80 -6.05
N SER A 481 -6.52 -9.68 -6.76
CA SER A 481 -5.82 -9.37 -8.02
C SER A 481 -4.30 -9.35 -7.84
N MET A 482 -3.79 -8.88 -6.70
CA MET A 482 -2.35 -8.88 -6.36
C MET A 482 -1.74 -10.29 -6.30
N THR A 483 -2.53 -11.28 -5.91
CA THR A 483 -2.15 -12.70 -5.84
C THR A 483 -2.73 -13.54 -6.98
N GLY A 484 -3.57 -12.95 -7.81
CA GLY A 484 -4.39 -13.61 -8.81
C GLY A 484 -3.95 -13.29 -10.23
N ASN A 485 -2.65 -13.10 -10.46
CA ASN A 485 -2.08 -12.78 -11.77
C ASN A 485 -0.86 -13.66 -12.07
N SER A 486 -0.35 -13.61 -13.30
CA SER A 486 0.79 -14.40 -13.78
C SER A 486 2.17 -13.82 -13.42
N LEU A 487 2.22 -12.84 -12.50
CA LEU A 487 3.44 -12.27 -11.90
C LEU A 487 3.57 -12.65 -10.40
N VAL A 488 2.88 -13.70 -9.98
CA VAL A 488 2.86 -14.19 -8.60
C VAL A 488 3.90 -15.29 -8.46
N ARG A 489 4.79 -15.17 -7.48
CA ARG A 489 5.86 -16.17 -7.28
C ARG A 489 5.48 -17.20 -6.22
N TRP A 490 5.94 -18.43 -6.39
CA TRP A 490 5.91 -19.43 -5.32
C TRP A 490 7.07 -19.21 -4.36
N ASN A 491 6.79 -19.14 -3.06
CA ASN A 491 7.82 -19.14 -2.03
C ASN A 491 7.95 -20.56 -1.44
N GLY A 492 8.99 -21.29 -1.84
CA GLY A 492 9.25 -22.65 -1.35
C GLY A 492 9.69 -22.76 0.12
N VAL A 493 10.10 -21.64 0.76
CA VAL A 493 10.39 -21.61 2.20
C VAL A 493 9.09 -21.46 2.99
N GLY A 494 8.21 -20.56 2.55
CA GLY A 494 6.90 -20.31 3.18
C GLY A 494 5.80 -21.26 2.72
N GLU A 495 6.04 -22.01 1.65
CA GLU A 495 5.07 -22.84 0.90
C GLU A 495 3.77 -22.10 0.61
N LYS A 496 3.90 -20.90 0.01
CA LYS A 496 2.78 -20.00 -0.31
C LYS A 496 3.05 -19.14 -1.54
N ALA A 497 1.97 -18.73 -2.20
CA ALA A 497 2.00 -17.69 -3.21
C ALA A 497 2.38 -16.32 -2.59
N GLN A 498 3.21 -15.54 -3.29
CA GLN A 498 3.57 -14.18 -2.92
C GLN A 498 3.13 -13.21 -4.01
N HIS A 499 2.43 -12.16 -3.61
CA HIS A 499 1.86 -11.15 -4.51
C HIS A 499 2.90 -10.47 -5.40
N CYS A 500 2.45 -9.95 -6.55
CA CYS A 500 3.30 -9.33 -7.57
C CYS A 500 4.11 -8.12 -7.07
N PHE A 501 3.59 -7.36 -6.10
CA PHE A 501 4.25 -6.17 -5.54
C PHE A 501 5.33 -6.46 -4.49
N GLY A 502 6.35 -7.26 -4.82
CA GLY A 502 7.55 -7.41 -3.97
C GLY A 502 8.43 -6.16 -3.91
N ARG A 503 8.18 -5.21 -4.82
CA ARG A 503 8.80 -3.88 -4.94
C ARG A 503 7.80 -2.93 -5.63
N GLN A 504 8.17 -1.66 -5.80
CA GLN A 504 7.38 -0.61 -6.45
C GLN A 504 7.43 -0.75 -7.99
N ALA A 505 7.14 -1.95 -8.49
CA ALA A 505 7.24 -2.34 -9.90
C ALA A 505 6.53 -3.67 -10.15
N LEU A 506 6.16 -3.92 -11.40
CA LEU A 506 5.61 -5.18 -11.92
C LEU A 506 6.62 -5.87 -12.85
N PRO A 507 7.57 -6.65 -12.31
CA PRO A 507 8.48 -7.44 -13.13
C PRO A 507 7.79 -8.67 -13.73
N MET A 508 8.07 -8.95 -15.00
CA MET A 508 7.80 -10.22 -15.64
C MET A 508 8.44 -11.40 -14.88
N LEU A 509 7.69 -12.49 -14.72
CA LEU A 509 8.15 -13.76 -14.17
C LEU A 509 8.10 -14.88 -15.24
N TRP A 510 9.02 -15.83 -15.12
CA TRP A 510 9.18 -16.95 -16.05
C TRP A 510 8.31 -18.15 -15.69
N ASP A 511 8.22 -18.42 -14.39
CA ASP A 511 7.32 -19.34 -13.75
C ASP A 511 6.52 -18.60 -12.68
N TYR A 512 5.27 -19.02 -12.46
CA TYR A 512 4.33 -18.33 -11.58
C TYR A 512 3.41 -19.31 -10.86
N ALA A 513 2.93 -18.87 -9.69
CA ALA A 513 1.91 -19.57 -8.92
C ALA A 513 0.54 -18.96 -9.17
N GLU A 514 -0.43 -19.79 -9.52
CA GLU A 514 -1.84 -19.44 -9.57
C GLU A 514 -2.53 -20.02 -8.33
N PRO A 515 -2.87 -19.19 -7.32
CA PRO A 515 -3.55 -19.68 -6.13
C PRO A 515 -5.01 -20.03 -6.41
N ASN A 516 -5.54 -20.98 -5.63
CA ASN A 516 -6.97 -21.29 -5.62
C ASN A 516 -7.73 -20.25 -4.78
N PHE A 517 -8.60 -19.47 -5.43
CA PHE A 517 -9.37 -18.42 -4.77
C PHE A 517 -10.37 -18.95 -3.72
N PHE A 518 -10.79 -20.22 -3.81
CA PHE A 518 -11.75 -20.83 -2.89
C PHE A 518 -11.13 -21.67 -1.77
N ALA A 519 -9.81 -21.85 -1.78
CA ALA A 519 -9.07 -22.53 -0.72
C ALA A 519 -9.02 -21.69 0.56
N THR A 520 -8.37 -22.19 1.61
CA THR A 520 -8.15 -21.50 2.90
C THR A 520 -6.75 -20.88 3.01
N ALA A 521 -5.98 -20.89 1.91
CA ALA A 521 -4.58 -20.46 1.86
C ALA A 521 -4.44 -18.98 1.45
N THR A 522 -3.19 -18.47 1.46
CA THR A 522 -2.86 -17.15 0.90
C THR A 522 -3.28 -17.07 -0.57
N GLY A 523 -3.98 -16.00 -0.94
CA GLY A 523 -4.54 -15.80 -2.27
C GLY A 523 -6.00 -16.25 -2.41
N SER A 524 -6.64 -16.71 -1.33
CA SER A 524 -8.08 -16.98 -1.29
C SER A 524 -8.91 -15.73 -1.01
N ILE A 525 -10.19 -15.76 -1.44
CA ILE A 525 -11.14 -14.68 -1.17
C ILE A 525 -11.37 -14.51 0.34
N THR A 526 -11.45 -15.63 1.08
CA THR A 526 -11.57 -15.61 2.54
C THR A 526 -10.41 -14.88 3.20
N ALA A 527 -9.17 -15.12 2.74
CA ALA A 527 -8.00 -14.41 3.25
C ALA A 527 -8.02 -12.90 2.87
N ALA A 528 -8.49 -12.57 1.67
CA ALA A 528 -8.60 -11.18 1.21
C ALA A 528 -9.66 -10.39 1.99
N ILE A 529 -10.83 -10.98 2.25
CA ILE A 529 -11.88 -10.39 3.10
C ILE A 529 -11.34 -10.16 4.50
N LYS A 530 -10.74 -11.18 5.13
CA LYS A 530 -10.15 -11.08 6.46
C LYS A 530 -9.11 -9.95 6.57
N MET A 531 -8.27 -9.78 5.55
CA MET A 531 -7.32 -8.65 5.55
C MET A 531 -8.03 -7.30 5.52
N THR A 532 -9.12 -7.19 4.77
CA THR A 532 -9.85 -5.94 4.57
C THR A 532 -10.71 -5.56 5.78
N GLU A 533 -11.42 -6.51 6.39
CA GLU A 533 -12.24 -6.22 7.58
C GLU A 533 -11.40 -5.95 8.84
N ASN A 534 -10.21 -6.55 8.94
CA ASN A 534 -9.43 -6.56 10.18
C ASN A 534 -9.00 -5.17 10.69
N PRO A 535 -8.68 -4.18 9.84
CA PRO A 535 -8.39 -2.81 10.28
C PRO A 535 -9.61 -2.00 10.72
N LEU A 536 -10.83 -2.36 10.33
CA LEU A 536 -12.01 -1.52 10.55
C LEU A 536 -12.30 -1.25 12.04
N PRO A 537 -12.23 -2.24 12.95
CA PRO A 537 -12.38 -1.98 14.38
C PRO A 537 -11.36 -1.01 14.96
N TRP A 538 -10.27 -0.76 14.24
CA TRP A 538 -9.19 0.11 14.68
C TRP A 538 -9.30 1.53 14.14
N MET A 539 -10.22 1.81 13.21
CA MET A 539 -10.39 3.15 12.65
C MET A 539 -11.03 4.09 13.67
N PRO A 540 -10.59 5.36 13.76
CA PRO A 540 -11.25 6.36 14.59
C PRO A 540 -12.67 6.61 14.09
N THR A 541 -13.60 6.82 15.03
CA THR A 541 -15.04 6.97 14.73
C THR A 541 -15.68 8.22 15.35
N GLN A 542 -14.91 9.02 16.09
CA GLN A 542 -15.45 10.16 16.86
C GLN A 542 -15.76 11.40 16.02
N LYS A 543 -14.98 11.66 14.97
CA LYS A 543 -15.18 12.77 14.03
C LYS A 543 -15.22 12.22 12.62
N ILE A 544 -16.02 12.80 11.73
CA ILE A 544 -16.00 12.46 10.30
C ILE A 544 -14.83 13.20 9.65
N GLY A 545 -14.00 12.49 8.87
CA GLY A 545 -13.01 13.08 7.98
C GLY A 545 -13.60 13.32 6.59
N LEU A 546 -13.02 14.24 5.82
CA LEU A 546 -13.51 14.64 4.50
C LEU A 546 -12.44 14.46 3.44
N VAL A 547 -12.75 13.75 2.36
CA VAL A 547 -11.76 13.39 1.34
C VAL A 547 -12.18 13.83 -0.06
N TYR A 548 -11.25 14.46 -0.78
CA TYR A 548 -11.52 15.03 -2.10
C TYR A 548 -10.44 14.65 -3.12
N GLN A 549 -10.85 14.44 -4.38
CA GLN A 549 -9.91 14.39 -5.50
C GLN A 549 -9.55 15.82 -5.94
N ARG A 550 -8.34 16.27 -5.63
CA ARG A 550 -7.89 17.65 -5.90
C ARG A 550 -6.39 17.70 -6.18
N ASP A 551 -6.02 18.65 -7.02
CA ASP A 551 -4.62 19.02 -7.26
C ASP A 551 -4.10 19.89 -6.10
N ALA A 552 -3.00 19.47 -5.47
CA ALA A 552 -2.32 20.21 -4.43
C ALA A 552 -1.90 21.63 -4.87
N ALA A 553 -1.61 21.82 -6.16
CA ALA A 553 -1.21 23.09 -6.74
C ALA A 553 -2.33 24.14 -6.81
N THR A 554 -3.60 23.71 -6.85
CA THR A 554 -4.74 24.62 -7.11
C THR A 554 -5.83 24.56 -6.04
N GLN A 555 -5.83 23.56 -5.17
CA GLN A 555 -6.84 23.40 -4.13
C GLN A 555 -6.91 24.57 -3.15
N THR A 556 -8.11 24.81 -2.61
CA THR A 556 -8.41 25.81 -1.57
C THR A 556 -8.77 25.18 -0.21
N LEU A 557 -8.71 23.85 -0.11
CA LEU A 557 -8.97 23.09 1.10
C LEU A 557 -8.02 23.46 2.24
N SER A 558 -6.76 23.82 1.95
CA SER A 558 -5.78 24.23 2.98
C SER A 558 -6.09 25.55 3.68
N ILE A 559 -7.05 26.35 3.20
CA ILE A 559 -7.37 27.66 3.78
C ILE A 559 -7.68 27.53 5.27
N GLY A 560 -6.84 28.16 6.09
CA GLY A 560 -6.99 28.21 7.55
C GLY A 560 -6.79 26.87 8.25
N LYS A 561 -6.17 25.87 7.59
CA LYS A 561 -5.94 24.54 8.15
C LYS A 561 -4.48 24.31 8.53
N LEU A 562 -4.27 23.45 9.53
CA LEU A 562 -2.98 22.82 9.79
C LEU A 562 -2.61 21.93 8.60
N VAL A 563 -1.33 21.94 8.21
CA VAL A 563 -0.85 21.09 7.10
C VAL A 563 0.34 20.25 7.55
N SER A 564 0.23 18.94 7.33
CA SER A 564 1.31 17.96 7.41
C SER A 564 1.18 17.04 6.22
N THR A 565 2.23 16.87 5.43
CA THR A 565 2.09 16.24 4.11
C THR A 565 3.34 15.56 3.59
N ASP A 566 3.15 14.55 2.74
CA ASP A 566 4.20 13.72 2.16
C ASP A 566 4.14 13.75 0.62
N PRO A 567 4.72 14.78 -0.02
CA PRO A 567 4.67 14.92 -1.47
C PRO A 567 5.43 13.81 -2.20
N PRO A 568 5.11 13.54 -3.48
CA PRO A 568 5.83 12.56 -4.29
C PRO A 568 7.31 12.93 -4.45
N TYR A 569 8.18 11.91 -4.41
CA TYR A 569 9.62 12.08 -4.50
C TYR A 569 10.15 11.85 -5.91
N TYR A 570 10.15 12.90 -6.73
CA TYR A 570 10.87 12.94 -8.00
C TYR A 570 10.59 11.73 -8.91
N ASP A 571 11.61 10.92 -9.21
CA ASP A 571 11.55 9.73 -10.06
C ASP A 571 11.47 8.41 -9.25
N ASN A 572 11.11 8.45 -7.97
CA ASN A 572 11.17 7.26 -7.11
C ASN A 572 10.04 6.26 -7.40
N ILE A 573 8.81 6.73 -7.61
CA ILE A 573 7.61 5.90 -7.78
C ILE A 573 6.67 6.58 -8.79
N GLY A 574 6.23 5.84 -9.82
CA GLY A 574 5.11 6.25 -10.67
C GLY A 574 3.79 5.76 -10.07
N TYR A 575 3.17 6.55 -9.18
CA TYR A 575 1.98 6.11 -8.46
C TYR A 575 0.79 5.91 -9.41
N ALA A 576 0.55 6.83 -10.35
CA ALA A 576 -0.55 6.71 -11.30
C ALA A 576 -0.44 5.45 -12.17
N ASP A 577 0.78 5.11 -12.61
CA ASP A 577 1.02 3.90 -13.41
C ASP A 577 0.76 2.62 -12.61
N LEU A 578 1.24 2.58 -11.37
CA LEU A 578 1.05 1.41 -10.52
C LEU A 578 -0.41 1.30 -10.05
N SER A 579 -1.07 2.44 -9.83
CA SER A 579 -2.49 2.50 -9.44
C SER A 579 -3.41 2.00 -10.54
N ASP A 580 -3.06 2.09 -11.82
CA ASP A 580 -3.87 1.52 -12.91
C ASP A 580 -4.13 0.02 -12.73
N PHE A 581 -3.18 -0.71 -12.12
CA PHE A 581 -3.36 -2.13 -11.80
C PHE A 581 -4.62 -2.38 -10.94
N PHE A 582 -4.91 -1.48 -10.00
CA PHE A 582 -6.08 -1.54 -9.12
C PHE A 582 -7.27 -0.79 -9.70
N TYR A 583 -7.03 0.37 -10.30
CA TYR A 583 -8.05 1.27 -10.82
C TYR A 583 -8.98 0.58 -11.80
N VAL A 584 -8.47 -0.31 -12.67
CA VAL A 584 -9.30 -1.04 -13.63
C VAL A 584 -10.34 -1.94 -12.96
N TRP A 585 -10.00 -2.58 -11.84
CA TRP A 585 -10.90 -3.44 -11.08
C TRP A 585 -11.84 -2.61 -10.21
N LEU A 586 -11.30 -1.61 -9.49
CA LEU A 586 -12.10 -0.67 -8.70
C LEU A 586 -13.14 0.06 -9.55
N ARG A 587 -12.77 0.51 -10.76
CA ARG A 587 -13.69 1.15 -11.69
C ARG A 587 -14.80 0.20 -12.13
N HIS A 588 -14.47 -1.05 -12.44
CA HIS A 588 -15.47 -2.05 -12.81
C HIS A 588 -16.45 -2.30 -11.66
N SER A 589 -15.93 -2.38 -10.43
CA SER A 589 -16.73 -2.70 -9.24
C SER A 589 -17.44 -1.50 -8.60
N LEU A 590 -16.96 -0.26 -8.72
CA LEU A 590 -17.41 0.89 -7.90
C LEU A 590 -17.78 2.14 -8.70
N LYS A 591 -17.74 2.13 -10.04
CA LYS A 591 -18.21 3.28 -10.83
C LYS A 591 -19.66 3.71 -10.50
N PRO A 592 -20.62 2.80 -10.21
CA PRO A 592 -21.94 3.21 -9.77
C PRO A 592 -21.97 3.94 -8.41
N VAL A 593 -20.98 3.68 -7.54
CA VAL A 593 -20.88 4.29 -6.20
C VAL A 593 -20.15 5.62 -6.24
N PHE A 594 -19.04 5.70 -6.99
CA PHE A 594 -18.21 6.90 -7.14
C PHE A 594 -18.02 7.28 -8.62
N PRO A 595 -19.07 7.75 -9.31
CA PRO A 595 -19.00 8.04 -10.74
C PRO A 595 -17.96 9.13 -11.06
N GLY A 596 -17.72 10.07 -10.15
CA GLY A 596 -16.69 11.11 -10.30
C GLY A 596 -15.27 10.55 -10.26
N LEU A 597 -14.94 9.74 -9.25
CA LEU A 597 -13.60 9.14 -9.09
C LEU A 597 -13.25 8.16 -10.22
N PHE A 598 -14.27 7.48 -10.75
CA PHE A 598 -14.13 6.46 -11.79
C PHE A 598 -14.61 6.90 -13.19
N SER A 599 -14.55 8.22 -13.44
CA SER A 599 -14.98 8.84 -14.69
C SER A 599 -14.05 8.51 -15.88
N THR A 600 -12.74 8.48 -15.65
CA THR A 600 -11.73 8.19 -16.69
C THR A 600 -11.52 6.68 -16.90
N LEU A 601 -10.80 6.30 -17.96
CA LEU A 601 -10.45 4.89 -18.23
C LEU A 601 -9.26 4.40 -17.38
N ALA A 602 -8.39 5.33 -17.00
CA ALA A 602 -7.19 5.09 -16.20
C ALA A 602 -6.97 6.29 -15.27
N VAL A 603 -6.10 6.15 -14.27
CA VAL A 603 -5.74 7.25 -13.36
C VAL A 603 -5.23 8.47 -14.16
N PRO A 604 -5.46 9.73 -13.76
CA PRO A 604 -4.84 10.89 -14.42
C PRO A 604 -3.30 10.90 -14.25
N LYS A 605 -2.54 11.12 -15.33
CA LYS A 605 -1.06 11.10 -15.34
C LYS A 605 -0.44 12.48 -15.55
N THR A 606 -1.15 13.39 -16.21
CA THR A 606 -0.63 14.68 -16.68
C THR A 606 -0.26 15.59 -15.51
N GLU A 607 -1.09 15.62 -14.49
CA GLU A 607 -0.95 16.47 -13.30
C GLU A 607 -0.12 15.79 -12.19
N GLU A 608 0.26 14.50 -12.35
CA GLU A 608 1.03 13.79 -11.33
C GLU A 608 2.44 14.37 -11.23
N LEU A 609 2.79 14.94 -10.07
CA LEU A 609 4.09 15.55 -9.80
C LEU A 609 5.22 14.51 -9.64
N VAL A 610 5.61 13.87 -10.74
CA VAL A 610 6.73 12.92 -10.84
C VAL A 610 7.69 13.29 -11.98
N ALA A 611 8.98 13.10 -11.75
CA ALA A 611 10.04 13.38 -12.71
C ALA A 611 10.34 12.14 -13.58
N THR A 612 9.42 11.79 -14.48
CA THR A 612 9.52 10.57 -15.29
C THR A 612 9.82 10.88 -16.77
N PRO A 613 11.03 10.59 -17.29
CA PRO A 613 11.43 11.00 -18.64
C PRO A 613 10.54 10.46 -19.76
N TYR A 614 10.02 9.24 -19.65
CA TYR A 614 9.18 8.65 -20.71
C TYR A 614 7.85 9.42 -20.91
N ARG A 615 7.38 10.15 -19.88
CA ARG A 615 6.17 10.99 -19.98
C ARG A 615 6.45 12.40 -20.50
N HIS A 616 7.64 12.92 -20.23
CA HIS A 616 8.00 14.32 -20.50
C HIS A 616 8.95 14.49 -21.70
N GLY A 617 9.34 13.39 -22.34
CA GLY A 617 10.17 13.34 -23.55
C GLY A 617 11.68 13.45 -23.30
N SER A 618 12.12 14.12 -22.24
CA SER A 618 13.52 14.12 -21.81
C SER A 618 13.63 14.22 -20.28
N LYS A 619 14.84 13.98 -19.76
CA LYS A 619 15.11 14.15 -18.33
C LYS A 619 14.94 15.61 -17.92
N GLU A 620 15.50 16.53 -18.69
CA GLU A 620 15.47 17.98 -18.41
C GLU A 620 14.04 18.52 -18.36
N LYS A 621 13.16 18.05 -19.27
CA LYS A 621 11.73 18.41 -19.25
C LYS A 621 10.99 17.82 -18.04
N ALA A 622 11.31 16.58 -17.68
CA ALA A 622 10.74 15.93 -16.49
C ALA A 622 11.13 16.67 -15.20
N ASP A 623 12.40 17.08 -15.11
CA ASP A 623 12.96 17.84 -14.00
C ASP A 623 12.25 19.20 -13.89
N ALA A 624 12.15 19.96 -15.00
CA ALA A 624 11.48 21.25 -15.04
C ALA A 624 9.98 21.17 -14.67
N PHE A 625 9.28 20.15 -15.16
CA PHE A 625 7.87 19.90 -14.82
C PHE A 625 7.71 19.65 -13.32
N PHE A 626 8.51 18.74 -12.75
CA PHE A 626 8.43 18.41 -11.32
C PHE A 626 8.70 19.65 -10.46
N LEU A 627 9.76 20.41 -10.77
CA LEU A 627 10.17 21.56 -9.98
C LEU A 627 9.13 22.68 -10.04
N SER A 628 8.63 23.03 -11.23
CA SER A 628 7.62 24.08 -11.38
C SER A 628 6.31 23.72 -10.68
N GLY A 629 5.83 22.47 -10.85
CA GLY A 629 4.63 21.98 -10.20
C GLY A 629 4.76 21.88 -8.68
N MET A 630 5.90 21.40 -8.17
CA MET A 630 6.17 21.33 -6.73
C MET A 630 6.26 22.73 -6.12
N THR A 631 6.95 23.67 -6.76
CA THR A 631 7.00 25.07 -6.31
C THR A 631 5.60 25.66 -6.22
N LEU A 632 4.73 25.42 -7.20
CA LEU A 632 3.34 25.89 -7.17
C LEU A 632 2.55 25.25 -6.03
N ALA A 633 2.69 23.94 -5.82
CA ALA A 633 2.04 23.23 -4.72
C ALA A 633 2.48 23.77 -3.36
N ILE A 634 3.80 23.89 -3.12
CA ILE A 634 4.32 24.42 -1.86
C ILE A 634 3.94 25.90 -1.68
N HIS A 635 3.93 26.71 -2.75
CA HIS A 635 3.45 28.09 -2.69
C HIS A 635 1.97 28.16 -2.29
N ASN A 636 1.14 27.27 -2.85
CA ASN A 636 -0.27 27.18 -2.48
C ASN A 636 -0.46 26.84 -0.99
N LEU A 637 0.39 25.96 -0.44
CA LEU A 637 0.41 25.67 1.00
C LEU A 637 0.88 26.87 1.84
N ALA A 638 1.95 27.56 1.41
CA ALA A 638 2.45 28.77 2.07
C ALA A 638 1.40 29.88 2.09
N LYS A 639 0.60 30.00 1.04
CA LYS A 639 -0.48 30.98 0.97
C LYS A 639 -1.62 30.63 1.94
N HIS A 640 -2.10 29.40 1.90
CA HIS A 640 -3.38 29.05 2.52
C HIS A 640 -3.31 28.44 3.93
N SER A 641 -2.17 27.87 4.35
CA SER A 641 -2.04 27.25 5.67
C SER A 641 -2.31 28.22 6.83
N HIS A 642 -2.78 27.67 7.95
CA HIS A 642 -3.04 28.43 9.17
C HIS A 642 -1.76 29.06 9.74
N GLY A 643 -1.72 30.38 9.92
CA GLY A 643 -0.50 31.10 10.34
C GLY A 643 -0.03 30.78 11.77
N GLY A 644 -0.89 30.20 12.61
CA GLY A 644 -0.56 29.82 13.99
C GLY A 644 0.32 28.58 14.16
N PHE A 645 0.58 27.81 13.10
CA PHE A 645 1.31 26.53 13.16
C PHE A 645 2.33 26.44 12.03
N PRO A 646 3.48 25.76 12.26
CA PRO A 646 4.37 25.40 11.16
C PRO A 646 3.70 24.36 10.27
N VAL A 647 4.07 24.31 8.99
CA VAL A 647 3.77 23.23 8.06
C VAL A 647 4.86 22.17 8.17
N THR A 648 4.50 20.89 8.18
CA THR A 648 5.48 19.80 8.17
C THR A 648 5.44 19.08 6.82
N ILE A 649 6.62 18.89 6.22
CA ILE A 649 6.76 18.22 4.92
C ILE A 649 7.73 17.06 5.06
N TYR A 650 7.25 15.85 4.76
CA TYR A 650 8.09 14.65 4.73
C TYR A 650 8.87 14.61 3.43
N TYR A 651 10.17 14.38 3.51
CA TYR A 651 11.04 14.22 2.34
C TYR A 651 12.01 13.05 2.52
N ALA A 652 12.20 12.20 1.52
CA ALA A 652 13.12 11.07 1.61
C ALA A 652 14.47 11.35 0.93
N PHE A 653 15.57 11.21 1.67
CA PHE A 653 16.92 11.52 1.21
C PHE A 653 17.63 10.31 0.56
N LYS A 654 18.04 10.43 -0.72
CA LYS A 654 18.72 9.36 -1.46
C LYS A 654 20.23 9.39 -1.25
N GLN A 655 20.73 8.55 -0.34
CA GLN A 655 22.17 8.39 -0.03
C GLN A 655 23.06 7.96 -1.21
N ALA A 656 22.51 7.54 -2.35
CA ALA A 656 23.30 7.19 -3.54
C ALA A 656 23.96 8.40 -4.24
N GLU A 657 23.77 9.61 -3.70
CA GLU A 657 24.30 10.87 -4.23
C GLU A 657 25.57 11.36 -3.52
N THR A 658 26.10 10.59 -2.56
CA THR A 658 27.40 10.82 -1.94
C THR A 658 28.48 10.08 -2.74
N LYS A 659 29.33 10.81 -3.47
CA LYS A 659 30.62 10.30 -3.95
C LYS A 659 31.73 10.81 -3.04
N ASP A 660 32.88 10.13 -3.01
CA ASP A 660 34.03 10.45 -2.12
C ASP A 660 34.58 11.89 -2.22
N SER A 661 34.13 12.68 -3.20
CA SER A 661 34.53 14.08 -3.43
C SER A 661 33.46 15.14 -3.08
N GLY A 662 32.34 14.75 -2.47
CA GLY A 662 31.30 15.68 -2.00
C GLY A 662 29.88 15.26 -2.39
N THR A 663 28.90 15.80 -1.65
CA THR A 663 27.47 15.63 -1.89
C THR A 663 27.01 16.68 -2.90
N SER A 664 26.70 16.29 -4.14
CA SER A 664 25.98 17.15 -5.10
C SER A 664 24.56 16.61 -5.24
N SER A 665 23.62 17.12 -4.45
CA SER A 665 22.24 16.61 -4.47
C SER A 665 21.33 17.58 -5.20
N THR A 666 21.33 17.50 -6.53
CA THR A 666 20.47 18.34 -7.38
C THR A 666 19.00 18.26 -6.95
N GLY A 667 18.47 17.06 -6.65
CA GLY A 667 17.06 16.93 -6.23
C GLY A 667 16.73 17.55 -4.87
N TRP A 668 17.60 17.39 -3.87
CA TRP A 668 17.39 17.94 -2.51
C TRP A 668 17.56 19.46 -2.48
N GLU A 669 18.62 19.96 -3.12
CA GLU A 669 18.90 21.39 -3.21
C GLU A 669 17.73 22.11 -3.88
N THR A 670 17.23 21.58 -5.01
CA THR A 670 16.13 22.24 -5.71
C THR A 670 14.78 22.10 -4.98
N PHE A 671 14.55 21.02 -4.22
CA PHE A 671 13.35 20.94 -3.38
C PHE A 671 13.38 21.97 -2.24
N ILE A 672 14.51 22.10 -1.54
CA ILE A 672 14.67 23.14 -0.51
C ILE A 672 14.51 24.53 -1.12
N GLU A 673 15.10 24.76 -2.29
CA GLU A 673 14.94 26.01 -3.02
C GLU A 673 13.47 26.30 -3.33
N ALA A 674 12.71 25.32 -3.81
CA ALA A 674 11.27 25.44 -4.04
C ALA A 674 10.51 25.81 -2.76
N VAL A 675 10.84 25.20 -1.61
CA VAL A 675 10.23 25.52 -0.31
C VAL A 675 10.52 26.97 0.09
N ILE A 676 11.75 27.43 -0.07
CA ILE A 676 12.16 28.80 0.28
C ILE A 676 11.52 29.82 -0.65
N GLN A 677 11.57 29.58 -1.97
CA GLN A 677 10.98 30.45 -2.99
C GLN A 677 9.46 30.54 -2.88
N ALA A 678 8.80 29.45 -2.45
CA ALA A 678 7.36 29.43 -2.19
C ALA A 678 6.93 30.38 -1.07
N GLY A 679 7.86 30.85 -0.23
CA GLY A 679 7.60 31.79 0.86
C GLY A 679 7.68 31.15 2.25
N PHE A 680 8.26 29.96 2.40
CA PHE A 680 8.57 29.38 3.70
C PHE A 680 10.01 29.69 4.14
N GLY A 681 10.21 29.74 5.46
CA GLY A 681 11.50 29.54 6.11
C GLY A 681 11.49 28.19 6.84
N ILE A 682 12.62 27.48 6.82
CA ILE A 682 12.78 26.21 7.52
C ILE A 682 13.20 26.51 8.96
N THR A 683 12.39 26.08 9.93
CA THR A 683 12.64 26.30 11.37
C THR A 683 13.11 25.04 12.09
N GLY A 684 13.03 23.87 11.45
CA GLY A 684 13.52 22.61 12.01
C GLY A 684 13.63 21.52 10.96
N THR A 685 14.52 20.55 11.21
CA THR A 685 14.73 19.38 10.35
C THR A 685 14.95 18.13 11.19
N TRP A 686 14.12 17.11 11.00
CA TRP A 686 14.17 15.89 11.83
C TRP A 686 14.47 14.64 11.00
N PRO A 687 15.57 13.90 11.27
CA PRO A 687 15.85 12.63 10.62
C PRO A 687 15.01 11.51 11.27
N MET A 688 14.04 10.98 10.52
CA MET A 688 13.19 9.87 10.94
C MET A 688 13.46 8.61 10.13
N ARG A 689 13.65 7.48 10.81
CA ARG A 689 13.88 6.16 10.23
C ARG A 689 12.55 5.51 9.82
N THR A 690 11.96 6.04 8.77
CA THR A 690 10.65 5.55 8.28
C THR A 690 10.75 4.33 7.34
N GLU A 691 11.94 3.88 6.91
CA GLU A 691 12.13 2.76 5.96
C GLU A 691 12.66 1.43 6.56
N MET A 692 12.49 0.31 5.86
CA MET A 692 12.82 -1.06 6.34
C MET A 692 14.23 -1.46 5.87
N LYS A 693 15.11 -1.96 6.78
CA LYS A 693 16.45 -2.47 6.41
C LYS A 693 16.41 -3.69 5.46
N THR A 694 15.32 -4.44 5.46
CA THR A 694 15.11 -5.71 4.73
C THR A 694 14.31 -5.54 3.43
N ARG A 695 14.69 -4.59 2.57
CA ARG A 695 14.22 -4.60 1.16
C ARG A 695 14.97 -5.71 0.40
N GLN A 696 14.33 -6.47 -0.49
CA GLN A 696 15.02 -7.49 -1.32
C GLN A 696 16.18 -6.93 -2.19
N ILE A 697 16.30 -5.61 -2.29
CA ILE A 697 17.37 -4.89 -3.00
C ILE A 697 18.57 -4.58 -2.06
N SER A 698 18.43 -4.73 -0.73
CA SER A 698 19.49 -4.42 0.24
C SER A 698 20.56 -5.52 0.41
N MET A 699 20.49 -6.63 -0.34
CA MET A 699 21.67 -7.45 -0.59
C MET A 699 22.59 -6.73 -1.58
N GLY A 700 23.37 -5.77 -1.06
CA GLY A 700 24.48 -5.14 -1.79
C GLY A 700 24.25 -3.74 -2.36
N THR A 701 23.11 -3.08 -2.08
CA THR A 701 22.95 -1.64 -2.42
C THR A 701 22.45 -0.83 -1.23
N ASN A 702 23.15 0.28 -0.93
CA ASN A 702 22.78 1.26 0.09
C ASN A 702 21.52 2.02 -0.36
N ALA A 703 20.35 1.50 0.00
CA ALA A 703 19.06 2.16 -0.23
C ALA A 703 18.67 3.06 0.96
N LEU A 704 18.04 4.21 0.66
CA LEU A 704 17.54 5.27 1.56
C LEU A 704 17.39 4.85 3.04
N ALA A 705 18.26 5.39 3.90
CA ALA A 705 18.27 5.05 5.32
C ALA A 705 17.33 5.92 6.20
N SER A 706 16.85 7.07 5.70
CA SER A 706 16.05 8.02 6.49
C SER A 706 15.16 8.94 5.64
N SER A 707 13.99 9.30 6.18
CA SER A 707 13.24 10.48 5.75
C SER A 707 13.61 11.66 6.64
N ILE A 708 13.64 12.86 6.10
CA ILE A 708 13.79 14.12 6.82
C ILE A 708 12.41 14.78 6.83
N ILE A 709 11.99 15.24 8.00
CA ILE A 709 10.82 16.13 8.12
C ILE A 709 11.32 17.56 8.13
N LEU A 710 10.87 18.35 7.17
CA LEU A 710 11.06 19.79 7.17
C LEU A 710 9.93 20.44 7.96
N VAL A 711 10.29 21.33 8.87
CA VAL A 711 9.36 22.16 9.64
C VAL A 711 9.45 23.58 9.08
N CYS A 712 8.34 24.08 8.56
CA CYS A 712 8.30 25.27 7.72
C CYS A 712 7.35 26.32 8.28
N ARG A 713 7.81 27.56 8.48
CA ARG A 713 6.94 28.71 8.80
C ARG A 713 6.90 29.69 7.64
N LYS A 714 5.79 30.41 7.48
CA LYS A 714 5.72 31.48 6.49
C LYS A 714 6.82 32.50 6.80
N ARG A 715 7.66 32.80 5.82
CA ARG A 715 8.73 33.77 5.97
C ARG A 715 8.12 35.16 6.12
N ASP A 716 8.56 35.90 7.12
CA ASP A 716 8.14 37.29 7.28
C ASP A 716 8.65 38.12 6.08
N LYS A 717 7.75 38.90 5.48
CA LYS A 717 8.08 39.82 4.38
C LYS A 717 9.03 40.92 4.84
N SER A 718 9.04 41.25 6.13
CA SER A 718 10.00 42.18 6.74
C SER A 718 11.31 41.54 7.23
N ALA A 719 11.55 40.25 6.94
CA ALA A 719 12.79 39.60 7.37
C ALA A 719 14.02 40.25 6.71
N ASN A 720 14.92 40.79 7.55
CA ASN A 720 16.16 41.42 7.11
C ASN A 720 17.12 40.43 6.43
N SER A 721 17.84 40.89 5.41
CA SER A 721 19.00 40.15 4.87
C SER A 721 20.20 40.32 5.80
N ILE A 722 20.92 39.24 6.09
CA ILE A 722 22.18 39.28 6.83
C ILE A 722 23.36 39.06 5.89
N SER A 723 24.55 39.54 6.28
CA SER A 723 25.77 39.27 5.53
C SER A 723 26.22 37.81 5.73
N ARG A 724 27.04 37.27 4.80
CA ARG A 724 27.67 35.94 4.97
C ARG A 724 28.46 35.84 6.28
N ARG A 725 29.08 36.94 6.71
CA ARG A 725 29.87 37.00 7.95
C ARG A 725 28.96 36.88 9.18
N ASP A 726 27.83 37.58 9.18
CA ASP A 726 26.86 37.49 10.27
C ASP A 726 26.25 36.09 10.33
N PHE A 727 25.94 35.49 9.18
CA PHE A 727 25.49 34.09 9.11
C PHE A 727 26.50 33.11 9.72
N GLN A 728 27.79 33.24 9.36
CA GLN A 728 28.83 32.39 9.93
C GLN A 728 29.02 32.60 11.44
N ARG A 729 28.83 33.82 11.93
CA ARG A 729 28.87 34.12 13.37
C ARG A 729 27.70 33.43 14.08
N GLU A 730 26.48 33.66 13.61
CA GLU A 730 25.27 33.07 14.18
C GLU A 730 25.31 31.53 14.14
N LEU A 731 25.82 30.95 13.05
CA LEU A 731 26.04 29.51 12.95
C LEU A 731 27.03 29.00 14.01
N ARG A 732 28.16 29.70 14.25
CA ARG A 732 29.12 29.29 15.30
C ARG A 732 28.55 29.41 16.70
N ASP A 733 27.71 30.41 16.94
CA ASP A 733 27.10 30.66 18.24
C ASP A 733 26.00 29.64 18.56
N THR A 734 25.23 29.20 17.54
CA THR A 734 24.05 28.33 17.73
C THR A 734 24.31 26.85 17.50
N LEU A 735 25.29 26.49 16.66
CA LEU A 735 25.57 25.11 16.29
C LEU A 735 25.97 24.22 17.48
N PRO A 736 26.80 24.65 18.45
CA PRO A 736 27.18 23.79 19.58
C PRO A 736 25.98 23.30 20.41
N GLU A 737 25.08 24.20 20.80
CA GLU A 737 23.88 23.84 21.58
C GLU A 737 22.92 22.97 20.76
N SER A 738 22.77 23.28 19.46
CA SER A 738 21.95 22.47 18.54
C SER A 738 22.53 21.06 18.38
N LEU A 739 23.86 20.91 18.36
CA LEU A 739 24.55 19.63 18.25
C LEU A 739 24.40 18.81 19.53
N GLU A 740 24.54 19.43 20.70
CA GLU A 740 24.33 18.77 21.99
C GLU A 740 22.89 18.25 22.09
N THR A 741 21.90 19.09 21.78
CA THR A 741 20.47 18.71 21.73
C THR A 741 20.19 17.56 20.75
N MET A 742 20.92 17.49 19.63
CA MET A 742 20.75 16.44 18.63
C MET A 742 21.38 15.11 19.05
N ILE A 743 22.47 15.13 19.83
CA ILE A 743 23.20 13.94 20.27
C ILE A 743 22.51 13.28 21.48
N GLY A 744 21.69 14.04 22.22
CA GLY A 744 20.98 13.57 23.40
C GLY A 744 21.70 13.97 24.66
#